data_AF-A0A542Q0F1-F1
#
_entry.id   AF-A0A542Q0F1-F1
#
_cell.length_a   1.000
_cell.length_b   1.000
_cell.length_c   1.000
_cell.angle_alpha   90.00
_cell.angle_beta   90.00
_cell.angle_gamma   90.00
#
_symmetry.space_group_name_H-M   'P 1'
#
loop_
_entity.id
_entity.type
_entity.pdbx_description
1 polymer ?
#
loop_
_entity_poly.entity_id
_entity_poly.type
_entity_poly.pdbx_seq_one_letter_code
_entity_poly.pdbx_strand_id
1 'polypeptide(L)'
;MGSPKRLRSAVVAALLGLFAALVPQVTGAQADPADTTVGDVTGFAHDGGVYRLTAGRAAARVSFVSAETFRIELAPDGAFTDPTGTDIVLPQGAPPATTWRERGDRYELSTTKVTLRAYKSPLRFALHRADGTRLWAETKGLTWNRERTTQTLARGADEQYYGAGMQNGRGNTSHRGKTVEVGVDYNWNDGGHPNSVPFYLSSAGYGVYRNTYAPNTYVFDDPVTATAREQRFDAYYFAGPSAKDVIGQYTRLTGKPFMPPVYGLEIGDADCYLHNANRGERHTLDALKVADGYVDNDMPGGWMLVNDGYGCGYENLAETGQGLRDRRMQMGLWTEDGIGKLAEQVRAGQRVAKLDVAWVGEGYKFALDGCKDAHRGIEDNSDARGFTWAPESWSGAQRCGVQWSGDQSGSWEYIRWQIPTYAGASMSGLAYTTGDVDGIFGGSPTTYARDLQWKMFLPVTMTMDGWAPHDKQPFRYGEPYTSVNRGYLKLHESLLPYIYSYAHEATLTGVGLARPLALEYPDDPKAATDAAKYEFLSGEDFLVAPVYQDAVRRDGIYLPKGTWIDYWSGRTYEGPVTVDGYSAPLDTLPLFVKAGAAVPMWPGIRSYADRTADSPLAWDIYPQGRSSFTLYEDDGVTREHRAGKYATQRATVDAPHSGAGDVTIRIGASQGQFTGKQATRPYRFSVHTGDAPSRVVLDGRVLPRLNSKAAYEKAGQGWWYDRDDRGGVVSVKTPSLRTDRGFGLELKDTSAVGGAVAGAAAAVAVPAGQELGAGVAGTVAVDVTAGTQDATAVQVSLNAPAGWQVSPAPAVDRIPAGTTRRVEVAVTPAKDAALGETTLTAVARHRSAGGDRTSLQRFAVGVMPQPPVADAWASDLVWLTAANGYGPAERDRSNGESGAADGHVLTLGGKTYEKGIGAHADSGIEVYLGGRCTALTADVGIDDEINGYGEVAFSVEGDGKVLWTSPKVTGASATVPVDVPLSGARHVRLKVTDTNGSKTGDHGDWAAARFNCA
;
A
#
# COMPACT_ATOMS: atom_id res chain seq x y z
N MET A 1 37.45 -39.90 29.84
CA MET A 1 38.24 -40.70 28.87
C MET A 1 37.32 -41.08 27.71
N GLY A 2 37.77 -40.91 26.47
CA GLY A 2 37.05 -41.28 25.24
C GLY A 2 36.62 -40.10 24.38
N SER A 3 37.51 -39.61 23.50
CA SER A 3 37.21 -38.67 22.41
C SER A 3 36.56 -39.42 21.23
N PRO A 4 35.76 -38.71 20.41
CA PRO A 4 36.05 -38.76 18.98
C PRO A 4 36.02 -37.37 18.32
N LYS A 5 37.18 -37.00 17.79
CA LYS A 5 37.30 -36.09 16.64
C LYS A 5 36.71 -36.79 15.41
N ARG A 6 35.62 -36.27 14.85
CA ARG A 6 35.23 -36.31 13.42
C ARG A 6 33.83 -35.71 13.29
N LEU A 7 33.75 -34.39 13.12
CA LEU A 7 32.65 -33.68 12.43
C LEU A 7 33.03 -32.19 12.32
N ARG A 8 34.16 -31.89 11.68
CA ARG A 8 34.60 -30.53 11.34
C ARG A 8 35.15 -30.51 9.92
N SER A 9 34.31 -30.84 8.94
CA SER A 9 34.61 -30.62 7.52
C SER A 9 33.38 -30.49 6.61
N ALA A 10 32.15 -30.45 7.12
CA ALA A 10 30.93 -30.45 6.28
C ALA A 10 30.23 -29.09 6.10
N VAL A 11 30.67 -28.02 6.77
CA VAL A 11 29.91 -26.75 6.80
C VAL A 11 30.62 -25.58 6.10
N VAL A 12 31.81 -25.79 5.52
CA VAL A 12 32.53 -24.74 4.76
C VAL A 12 32.34 -24.89 3.23
N ALA A 13 31.54 -25.87 2.78
CA ALA A 13 31.29 -26.10 1.35
C ALA A 13 29.93 -25.59 0.84
N ALA A 14 29.12 -24.91 1.67
CA ALA A 14 27.79 -24.41 1.29
C ALA A 14 27.76 -22.93 0.87
N LEU A 15 28.89 -22.21 0.92
CA LEU A 15 28.92 -20.76 0.65
C LEU A 15 29.90 -20.32 -0.46
N LEU A 16 30.47 -21.25 -1.24
CA LEU A 16 31.41 -20.92 -2.33
C LEU A 16 31.25 -21.78 -3.60
N GLY A 17 30.03 -22.26 -3.89
CA GLY A 17 29.77 -23.13 -5.04
C GLY A 17 28.53 -22.75 -5.84
N LEU A 18 28.44 -21.51 -6.34
CA LEU A 18 27.38 -21.10 -7.27
C LEU A 18 27.86 -20.07 -8.30
N PHE A 19 29.04 -20.30 -8.86
CA PHE A 19 29.45 -19.72 -10.15
C PHE A 19 30.43 -20.68 -10.85
N ALA A 20 29.90 -21.60 -11.65
CA ALA A 20 30.69 -22.32 -12.67
C ALA A 20 29.79 -22.77 -13.82
N ALA A 21 29.90 -22.01 -14.91
CA ALA A 21 29.75 -22.37 -16.32
C ALA A 21 28.86 -23.57 -16.70
N LEU A 22 27.75 -23.21 -17.34
CA LEU A 22 27.04 -23.99 -18.36
C LEU A 22 28.01 -24.65 -19.36
N VAL A 23 28.11 -25.98 -19.31
CA VAL A 23 28.38 -26.78 -20.49
C VAL A 23 27.07 -27.50 -20.82
N PRO A 24 26.47 -27.28 -22.01
CA PRO A 24 25.22 -27.93 -22.35
C PRO A 24 25.47 -29.42 -22.57
N GLN A 25 25.09 -30.25 -21.61
CA GLN A 25 24.83 -31.65 -21.90
C GLN A 25 23.54 -31.69 -22.71
N VAL A 26 23.67 -31.99 -24.01
CA VAL A 26 22.55 -32.31 -24.88
C VAL A 26 21.97 -33.65 -24.43
N THR A 27 21.13 -33.61 -23.40
CA THR A 27 20.20 -34.69 -23.08
C THR A 27 19.09 -34.63 -24.11
N GLY A 28 18.92 -35.70 -24.90
CA GLY A 28 17.89 -35.79 -25.92
C GLY A 28 16.52 -35.44 -25.35
N ALA A 29 15.80 -34.54 -26.03
CA ALA A 29 14.44 -34.17 -25.68
C ALA A 29 13.55 -35.42 -25.66
N GLN A 30 13.23 -35.89 -24.45
CA GLN A 30 12.21 -36.90 -24.27
C GLN A 30 10.87 -36.21 -24.56
N ALA A 31 10.17 -36.63 -25.61
CA ALA A 31 8.88 -36.06 -25.96
C ALA A 31 7.92 -36.18 -24.76
N ASP A 32 7.19 -35.09 -24.49
CA ASP A 32 6.11 -35.07 -23.50
C ASP A 32 5.18 -36.28 -23.74
N PRO A 33 4.77 -36.99 -22.67
CA PRO A 33 3.83 -38.09 -22.81
C PRO A 33 2.53 -37.60 -23.47
N ALA A 34 2.06 -38.32 -24.49
CA ALA A 34 0.84 -37.96 -25.20
C ALA A 34 -0.36 -37.90 -24.25
N ASP A 35 -1.12 -36.81 -24.31
CA ASP A 35 -2.31 -36.62 -23.50
C ASP A 35 -3.44 -37.55 -23.97
N THR A 36 -4.09 -38.22 -23.02
CA THR A 36 -5.33 -38.97 -23.23
C THR A 36 -6.51 -38.04 -22.97
N THR A 37 -7.50 -38.02 -23.86
CA THR A 37 -8.75 -37.27 -23.70
C THR A 37 -9.87 -38.22 -23.26
N VAL A 38 -10.76 -37.79 -22.37
CA VAL A 38 -11.93 -38.60 -21.98
C VAL A 38 -12.79 -38.94 -23.20
N GLY A 39 -13.21 -40.21 -23.28
CA GLY A 39 -14.02 -40.74 -24.38
C GLY A 39 -15.52 -40.54 -24.22
N ASP A 40 -16.29 -41.32 -24.95
CA ASP A 40 -17.76 -41.31 -24.90
C ASP A 40 -18.30 -41.84 -23.56
N VAL A 41 -19.48 -41.34 -23.16
CA VAL A 41 -20.20 -41.85 -21.99
C VAL A 41 -20.76 -43.23 -22.28
N THR A 42 -20.29 -44.23 -21.54
CA THR A 42 -20.71 -45.63 -21.59
C THR A 42 -21.66 -46.04 -20.46
N GLY A 43 -21.84 -45.19 -19.44
CA GLY A 43 -22.79 -45.45 -18.36
C GLY A 43 -23.16 -44.21 -17.54
N PHE A 44 -24.36 -44.21 -16.96
CA PHE A 44 -24.87 -43.13 -16.10
C PHE A 44 -25.59 -43.73 -14.88
N ALA A 45 -25.27 -43.22 -13.70
CA ALA A 45 -25.94 -43.57 -12.45
C ALA A 45 -26.09 -42.33 -11.57
N HIS A 46 -27.06 -42.31 -10.67
CA HIS A 46 -27.22 -41.22 -9.71
C HIS A 46 -27.73 -41.72 -8.35
N ASP A 47 -27.36 -41.00 -7.30
CA ASP A 47 -27.87 -41.17 -5.95
C ASP A 47 -28.02 -39.78 -5.31
N GLY A 48 -29.26 -39.36 -5.07
CA GLY A 48 -29.57 -37.99 -4.66
C GLY A 48 -28.94 -36.94 -5.58
N GLY A 49 -28.13 -36.05 -4.99
CA GLY A 49 -27.41 -34.97 -5.68
C GLY A 49 -26.06 -35.37 -6.30
N VAL A 50 -25.74 -36.67 -6.34
CA VAL A 50 -24.50 -37.21 -6.89
C VAL A 50 -24.77 -37.97 -8.17
N TYR A 51 -24.06 -37.62 -9.24
CA TYR A 51 -24.19 -38.21 -10.57
C TYR A 51 -22.86 -38.81 -11.02
N ARG A 52 -22.88 -40.05 -11.48
CA ARG A 52 -21.71 -40.77 -11.98
C ARG A 52 -21.85 -41.02 -13.48
N LEU A 53 -20.86 -40.58 -14.25
CA LEU A 53 -20.74 -40.86 -15.68
C LEU A 53 -19.52 -41.75 -15.91
N THR A 54 -19.68 -42.86 -16.63
CA THR A 54 -18.60 -43.80 -16.96
C THR A 54 -18.21 -43.58 -18.41
N ALA A 55 -16.92 -43.57 -18.73
CA ALA A 55 -16.40 -43.39 -20.09
C ALA A 55 -15.23 -44.35 -20.33
N GLY A 56 -15.55 -45.58 -20.72
CA GLY A 56 -14.57 -46.66 -20.79
C GLY A 56 -14.04 -47.03 -19.41
N ARG A 57 -12.72 -46.91 -19.19
CA ARG A 57 -12.09 -47.12 -17.87
C ARG A 57 -12.18 -45.87 -16.97
N ALA A 58 -12.36 -44.69 -17.54
CA ALA A 58 -12.48 -43.46 -16.77
C ALA A 58 -13.89 -43.31 -16.19
N ALA A 59 -14.00 -42.59 -15.09
CA ALA A 59 -15.28 -42.17 -14.54
C ALA A 59 -15.24 -40.70 -14.10
N ALA A 60 -16.33 -39.98 -14.35
CA ALA A 60 -16.60 -38.67 -13.81
C ALA A 60 -17.68 -38.75 -12.71
N ARG A 61 -17.55 -37.92 -11.68
CA ARG A 61 -18.55 -37.75 -10.62
C ARG A 61 -18.88 -36.26 -10.48
N VAL A 62 -20.17 -35.95 -10.48
CA VAL A 62 -20.69 -34.60 -10.23
C VAL A 62 -21.46 -34.62 -8.91
N SER A 63 -21.07 -33.78 -7.97
CA SER A 63 -21.71 -33.69 -6.65
C SER A 63 -22.14 -32.25 -6.38
N PHE A 64 -23.44 -32.00 -6.20
CA PHE A 64 -23.94 -30.66 -5.85
C PHE A 64 -23.78 -30.38 -4.35
N VAL A 65 -23.17 -29.24 -4.03
CA VAL A 65 -22.86 -28.80 -2.66
C VAL A 65 -23.90 -27.79 -2.18
N SER A 66 -24.29 -26.87 -3.06
CA SER A 66 -25.36 -25.89 -2.86
C SER A 66 -26.10 -25.69 -4.18
N ALA A 67 -27.15 -24.87 -4.20
CA ALA A 67 -27.88 -24.64 -5.45
C ALA A 67 -26.95 -24.03 -6.53
N GLU A 68 -25.94 -23.26 -6.14
CA GLU A 68 -25.00 -22.56 -7.02
C GLU A 68 -23.62 -23.25 -7.16
N THR A 69 -23.28 -24.16 -6.26
CA THR A 69 -21.95 -24.79 -6.16
C THR A 69 -22.01 -26.30 -6.41
N PHE A 70 -21.11 -26.81 -7.24
CA PHE A 70 -20.95 -28.25 -7.47
C PHE A 70 -19.48 -28.63 -7.67
N ARG A 71 -19.17 -29.91 -7.46
CA ARG A 71 -17.86 -30.52 -7.64
C ARG A 71 -17.88 -31.42 -8.88
N ILE A 72 -16.86 -31.33 -9.73
CA ILE A 72 -16.59 -32.30 -10.79
C ILE A 72 -15.29 -33.02 -10.44
N GLU A 73 -15.36 -34.33 -10.41
CA GLU A 73 -14.21 -35.22 -10.27
C GLU A 73 -14.08 -36.09 -11.53
N LEU A 74 -12.87 -36.31 -12.03
CA LEU A 74 -12.58 -37.30 -13.06
C LEU A 74 -11.37 -38.14 -12.66
N ALA A 75 -11.58 -39.46 -12.60
CA ALA A 75 -10.56 -40.47 -12.35
C ALA A 75 -10.28 -41.24 -13.64
N PRO A 76 -9.05 -41.19 -14.19
CA PRO A 76 -8.66 -41.92 -15.40
C PRO A 76 -8.91 -43.43 -15.38
N ASP A 77 -8.84 -44.05 -14.20
CA ASP A 77 -9.01 -45.49 -13.95
C ASP A 77 -10.36 -45.83 -13.28
N GLY A 78 -11.18 -44.81 -13.01
CA GLY A 78 -12.47 -44.94 -12.33
C GLY A 78 -12.40 -44.97 -10.80
N ALA A 79 -11.21 -44.83 -10.20
CA ALA A 79 -11.00 -44.79 -8.75
C ALA A 79 -10.83 -43.34 -8.25
N PHE A 80 -11.84 -42.81 -7.56
CA PHE A 80 -11.82 -41.45 -7.03
C PHE A 80 -10.96 -41.36 -5.76
N THR A 81 -10.12 -40.32 -5.69
CA THR A 81 -9.28 -40.01 -4.52
C THR A 81 -9.43 -38.55 -4.12
N ASP A 82 -9.36 -38.29 -2.81
CA ASP A 82 -9.44 -36.95 -2.22
C ASP A 82 -8.34 -36.78 -1.16
N PRO A 83 -7.09 -36.47 -1.58
CA PRO A 83 -5.96 -36.32 -0.67
C PRO A 83 -6.08 -35.08 0.22
N THR A 84 -6.96 -34.13 -0.12
CA THR A 84 -7.22 -32.94 0.71
C THR A 84 -8.21 -33.23 1.83
N GLY A 85 -9.11 -34.20 1.65
CA GLY A 85 -10.12 -34.58 2.64
C GLY A 85 -10.83 -33.36 3.25
N THR A 86 -10.78 -33.26 4.58
CA THR A 86 -11.35 -32.15 5.35
C THR A 86 -10.32 -31.07 5.70
N ASP A 87 -9.09 -31.14 5.19
CA ASP A 87 -8.02 -30.20 5.54
C ASP A 87 -8.26 -28.81 4.93
N ILE A 88 -8.87 -28.77 3.74
CA ILE A 88 -9.24 -27.52 3.04
C ILE A 88 -10.76 -27.36 3.00
N VAL A 89 -11.46 -28.33 2.42
CA VAL A 89 -12.92 -28.30 2.25
C VAL A 89 -13.60 -28.62 3.57
N LEU A 90 -14.30 -27.65 4.14
CA LEU A 90 -15.01 -27.81 5.40
C LEU A 90 -16.27 -28.69 5.23
N PRO A 91 -16.77 -29.32 6.31
CA PRO A 91 -18.04 -30.04 6.27
C PRO A 91 -19.17 -29.16 5.72
N GLN A 92 -19.89 -29.69 4.73
CA GLN A 92 -21.01 -29.02 4.10
C GLN A 92 -22.34 -29.50 4.70
N GLY A 93 -23.37 -28.65 4.61
CA GLY A 93 -24.72 -29.01 5.02
C GLY A 93 -25.36 -30.08 4.12
N ALA A 94 -26.66 -30.31 4.29
CA ALA A 94 -27.41 -31.21 3.40
C ALA A 94 -27.30 -30.73 1.93
N PRO A 95 -27.10 -31.65 0.97
CA PRO A 95 -27.01 -31.29 -0.44
C PRO A 95 -28.33 -30.67 -0.92
N PRO A 96 -28.30 -29.81 -1.95
CA PRO A 96 -29.50 -29.20 -2.51
C PRO A 96 -30.38 -30.25 -3.19
N ALA A 97 -31.66 -29.94 -3.36
CA ALA A 97 -32.52 -30.70 -4.26
C ALA A 97 -32.02 -30.57 -5.70
N THR A 98 -31.88 -31.69 -6.40
CA THR A 98 -31.45 -31.76 -7.79
C THR A 98 -32.48 -32.50 -8.64
N THR A 99 -32.49 -32.21 -9.93
CA THR A 99 -33.24 -32.95 -10.94
C THR A 99 -32.32 -33.24 -12.12
N TRP A 100 -32.62 -34.29 -12.89
CA TRP A 100 -31.88 -34.56 -14.11
C TRP A 100 -32.80 -34.94 -15.27
N ARG A 101 -32.34 -34.66 -16.48
CA ARG A 101 -33.05 -35.00 -17.73
C ARG A 101 -32.07 -35.52 -18.77
N GLU A 102 -32.44 -36.61 -19.42
CA GLU A 102 -31.76 -37.06 -20.63
C GLU A 102 -32.27 -36.27 -21.85
N ARG A 103 -31.33 -35.83 -22.67
CA ARG A 103 -31.56 -35.12 -23.93
C ARG A 103 -30.65 -35.77 -24.94
N GLY A 104 -31.08 -36.79 -25.70
CA GLY A 104 -30.30 -37.39 -26.80
C GLY A 104 -28.76 -37.39 -26.64
N ASP A 105 -28.13 -36.27 -27.03
CA ASP A 105 -26.71 -35.90 -26.96
C ASP A 105 -26.09 -35.66 -25.56
N ARG A 106 -26.87 -35.47 -24.50
CA ARG A 106 -26.40 -35.05 -23.16
C ARG A 106 -27.33 -35.45 -22.00
N TYR A 107 -26.82 -35.33 -20.79
CA TYR A 107 -27.59 -35.23 -19.55
C TYR A 107 -27.61 -33.78 -19.07
N GLU A 108 -28.75 -33.31 -18.59
CA GLU A 108 -28.91 -32.01 -17.93
C GLU A 108 -29.11 -32.25 -16.44
N LEU A 109 -28.17 -31.79 -15.60
CA LEU A 109 -28.19 -31.94 -14.15
C LEU A 109 -28.46 -30.56 -13.54
N SER A 110 -29.60 -30.40 -12.85
CA SER A 110 -30.14 -29.08 -12.53
C SER A 110 -30.46 -28.91 -11.05
N THR A 111 -30.17 -27.71 -10.53
CA THR A 111 -30.71 -27.16 -9.28
C THR A 111 -31.70 -26.05 -9.61
N THR A 112 -32.15 -25.30 -8.61
CA THR A 112 -32.94 -24.07 -8.80
C THR A 112 -32.13 -22.90 -9.39
N LYS A 113 -30.79 -22.99 -9.47
CA LYS A 113 -29.92 -21.88 -9.85
C LYS A 113 -29.04 -22.18 -11.07
N VAL A 114 -28.65 -23.42 -11.27
CA VAL A 114 -27.76 -23.81 -12.37
C VAL A 114 -28.24 -25.10 -13.05
N THR A 115 -27.78 -25.28 -14.29
CA THR A 115 -27.86 -26.54 -15.03
C THR A 115 -26.49 -26.88 -15.59
N LEU A 116 -25.92 -27.99 -15.15
CA LEU A 116 -24.71 -28.58 -15.74
C LEU A 116 -25.12 -29.55 -16.84
N ARG A 117 -24.67 -29.28 -18.07
CA ARG A 117 -24.86 -30.17 -19.21
C ARG A 117 -23.65 -31.09 -19.35
N ALA A 118 -23.86 -32.40 -19.35
CA ALA A 118 -22.85 -33.42 -19.60
C ALA A 118 -23.11 -34.11 -20.95
N TYR A 119 -22.40 -33.68 -21.99
CA TYR A 119 -22.49 -34.25 -23.35
C TYR A 119 -21.93 -35.66 -23.40
N LYS A 120 -22.46 -36.51 -24.29
CA LYS A 120 -22.17 -37.95 -24.29
C LYS A 120 -21.05 -38.37 -25.25
N SER A 121 -20.81 -37.64 -26.34
CA SER A 121 -19.83 -38.05 -27.36
C SER A 121 -18.99 -36.87 -27.88
N PRO A 122 -17.75 -36.70 -27.40
CA PRO A 122 -17.20 -37.28 -26.17
C PRO A 122 -17.80 -36.65 -24.90
N LEU A 123 -17.47 -37.18 -23.73
CA LEU A 123 -17.82 -36.55 -22.46
C LEU A 123 -17.24 -35.14 -22.36
N ARG A 124 -18.13 -34.14 -22.27
CA ARG A 124 -17.80 -32.73 -22.05
C ARG A 124 -18.84 -32.05 -21.19
N PHE A 125 -18.43 -31.04 -20.43
CA PHE A 125 -19.28 -30.28 -19.54
C PHE A 125 -19.53 -28.85 -20.03
N ALA A 126 -20.73 -28.32 -19.76
CA ALA A 126 -21.05 -26.91 -19.94
C ALA A 126 -22.01 -26.42 -18.86
N LEU A 127 -21.63 -25.36 -18.15
CA LEU A 127 -22.42 -24.76 -17.09
C LEU A 127 -23.33 -23.66 -17.63
N HIS A 128 -24.60 -23.71 -17.24
CA HIS A 128 -25.59 -22.68 -17.53
C HIS A 128 -26.27 -22.24 -16.22
N ARG A 129 -26.69 -20.97 -16.16
CA ARG A 129 -27.66 -20.50 -15.18
C ARG A 129 -29.03 -21.14 -15.46
N ALA A 130 -29.93 -21.10 -14.48
CA ALA A 130 -31.28 -21.66 -14.59
C ALA A 130 -32.12 -21.03 -15.72
N ASP A 131 -31.81 -19.80 -16.13
CA ASP A 131 -32.42 -19.11 -17.27
C ASP A 131 -31.87 -19.56 -18.64
N GLY A 132 -30.85 -20.44 -18.65
CA GLY A 132 -30.19 -20.92 -19.86
C GLY A 132 -28.98 -20.10 -20.31
N THR A 133 -28.59 -19.03 -19.61
CA THR A 133 -27.35 -18.30 -19.90
C THR A 133 -26.14 -19.19 -19.65
N ARG A 134 -25.31 -19.41 -20.67
CA ARG A 134 -24.07 -20.20 -20.56
C ARG A 134 -22.99 -19.41 -19.83
N LEU A 135 -22.39 -20.01 -18.80
CA LEU A 135 -21.25 -19.45 -18.06
C LEU A 135 -19.93 -19.90 -18.66
N TRP A 136 -19.79 -21.20 -18.90
CA TRP A 136 -18.60 -21.78 -19.53
C TRP A 136 -18.96 -23.08 -20.25
N ALA A 137 -18.12 -23.50 -21.18
CA ALA A 137 -18.21 -24.79 -21.83
C ALA A 137 -16.82 -25.33 -22.16
N GLU A 138 -16.64 -26.62 -22.00
CA GLU A 138 -15.44 -27.32 -22.45
C GLU A 138 -15.38 -27.37 -23.98
N THR A 139 -14.25 -26.96 -24.57
CA THR A 139 -14.04 -27.08 -26.02
C THR A 139 -13.70 -28.51 -26.42
N LYS A 140 -12.95 -29.21 -25.56
CA LYS A 140 -12.63 -30.63 -25.63
C LYS A 140 -12.82 -31.28 -24.26
N GLY A 141 -12.95 -32.61 -24.22
CA GLY A 141 -13.04 -33.34 -22.96
C GLY A 141 -11.78 -33.15 -22.10
N LEU A 142 -11.91 -33.39 -20.79
CA LEU A 142 -10.78 -33.41 -19.85
C LEU A 142 -9.65 -34.29 -20.38
N THR A 143 -8.41 -33.81 -20.25
CA THR A 143 -7.21 -34.53 -20.71
C THR A 143 -6.28 -34.84 -19.56
N TRP A 144 -5.57 -35.95 -19.65
CA TRP A 144 -4.57 -36.36 -18.66
C TRP A 144 -3.42 -37.14 -19.29
N ASN A 145 -2.29 -37.18 -18.59
CA ASN A 145 -1.22 -38.10 -18.85
C ASN A 145 -0.64 -38.60 -17.51
N ARG A 146 0.57 -39.16 -17.53
CA ARG A 146 1.25 -39.66 -16.32
C ARG A 146 1.72 -38.57 -15.34
N GLU A 147 1.61 -37.29 -15.68
CA GLU A 147 2.12 -36.16 -14.89
C GLU A 147 1.05 -35.13 -14.54
N ARG A 148 0.00 -34.96 -15.37
CA ARG A 148 -0.94 -33.84 -15.24
C ARG A 148 -2.36 -34.17 -15.69
N THR A 149 -3.29 -33.33 -15.23
CA THR A 149 -4.66 -33.21 -15.76
C THR A 149 -4.96 -31.78 -16.18
N THR A 150 -5.73 -31.63 -17.26
CA THR A 150 -6.05 -30.33 -17.85
C THR A 150 -7.52 -30.24 -18.21
N GLN A 151 -8.14 -29.12 -17.83
CA GLN A 151 -9.42 -28.69 -18.37
C GLN A 151 -9.21 -27.60 -19.42
N THR A 152 -9.99 -27.64 -20.50
CA THR A 152 -9.92 -26.65 -21.59
C THR A 152 -11.28 -26.03 -21.83
N LEU A 153 -11.42 -24.74 -21.55
CA LEU A 153 -12.68 -24.00 -21.61
C LEU A 153 -12.69 -23.00 -22.77
N ALA A 154 -13.85 -22.82 -23.39
CA ALA A 154 -14.06 -21.73 -24.33
C ALA A 154 -13.99 -20.40 -23.57
N ARG A 155 -13.30 -19.41 -24.14
CA ARG A 155 -13.18 -18.08 -23.55
C ARG A 155 -14.14 -17.10 -24.22
N GLY A 156 -14.85 -16.31 -23.42
CA GLY A 156 -15.67 -15.20 -23.94
C GLY A 156 -14.81 -14.10 -24.56
N ALA A 157 -15.39 -13.38 -25.54
CA ALA A 157 -14.71 -12.30 -26.26
C ALA A 157 -14.21 -11.19 -25.32
N ASP A 158 -14.97 -10.86 -24.27
CA ASP A 158 -14.62 -9.80 -23.29
C ASP A 158 -14.40 -10.35 -21.87
N GLU A 159 -14.36 -11.68 -21.72
CA GLU A 159 -14.25 -12.34 -20.41
C GLU A 159 -12.89 -12.06 -19.75
N GLN A 160 -12.93 -11.55 -18.52
CA GLN A 160 -11.77 -11.21 -17.70
C GLN A 160 -11.55 -12.27 -16.62
N TYR A 161 -10.30 -12.41 -16.17
CA TYR A 161 -9.91 -13.45 -15.22
C TYR A 161 -9.11 -12.85 -14.06
N TYR A 162 -9.37 -13.31 -12.84
CA TYR A 162 -8.74 -12.80 -11.61
C TYR A 162 -8.48 -13.93 -10.61
N GLY A 163 -7.87 -13.61 -9.49
CA GLY A 163 -7.59 -14.56 -8.40
C GLY A 163 -6.18 -15.12 -8.48
N ALA A 164 -6.05 -16.43 -8.19
CA ALA A 164 -4.81 -17.20 -8.10
C ALA A 164 -3.90 -16.88 -6.88
N GLY A 165 -4.48 -16.28 -5.84
CA GLY A 165 -3.81 -15.88 -4.59
C GLY A 165 -3.03 -14.58 -4.71
N MET A 166 -1.97 -14.47 -3.93
CA MET A 166 -1.01 -13.37 -3.99
C MET A 166 -0.08 -13.58 -5.20
N GLN A 167 -0.31 -12.78 -6.24
CA GLN A 167 0.48 -12.79 -7.49
C GLN A 167 1.26 -11.47 -7.59
N ASN A 168 2.53 -11.51 -7.20
CA ASN A 168 3.34 -10.31 -7.01
C ASN A 168 3.41 -9.48 -8.31
N GLY A 169 3.04 -8.20 -8.22
CA GLY A 169 3.06 -7.23 -9.31
C GLY A 169 1.89 -7.24 -10.31
N ARG A 170 0.96 -8.20 -10.20
CA ARG A 170 -0.06 -8.43 -11.25
C ARG A 170 -1.48 -8.77 -10.78
N GLY A 171 -1.75 -8.84 -9.47
CA GLY A 171 -3.04 -9.32 -8.96
C GLY A 171 -4.26 -8.41 -9.16
N ASN A 172 -4.07 -7.08 -9.23
CA ASN A 172 -5.15 -6.07 -9.29
C ASN A 172 -5.68 -5.82 -10.71
N THR A 173 -5.06 -6.39 -11.75
CA THR A 173 -5.54 -6.31 -13.13
C THR A 173 -5.92 -7.68 -13.66
N SER A 174 -6.59 -7.73 -14.80
CA SER A 174 -7.03 -8.99 -15.39
C SER A 174 -5.84 -9.87 -15.82
N HIS A 175 -5.97 -11.17 -15.57
CA HIS A 175 -5.09 -12.23 -16.06
C HIS A 175 -5.40 -12.67 -17.48
N ARG A 176 -6.39 -12.06 -18.15
CA ARG A 176 -6.77 -12.38 -19.54
C ARG A 176 -5.54 -12.33 -20.47
N GLY A 177 -5.33 -13.40 -21.23
CA GLY A 177 -4.18 -13.54 -22.15
C GLY A 177 -2.83 -13.73 -21.46
N LYS A 178 -2.83 -14.12 -20.16
CA LYS A 178 -1.63 -14.37 -19.37
C LYS A 178 -1.59 -15.81 -18.87
N THR A 179 -0.38 -16.27 -18.57
CA THR A 179 -0.13 -17.50 -17.81
C THR A 179 0.12 -17.14 -16.36
N VAL A 180 -0.54 -17.86 -15.46
CA VAL A 180 -0.42 -17.71 -14.01
C VAL A 180 -0.04 -19.04 -13.39
N GLU A 181 1.07 -19.03 -12.66
CA GLU A 181 1.52 -20.18 -11.88
C GLU A 181 0.91 -20.13 -10.48
N VAL A 182 0.50 -21.29 -10.00
CA VAL A 182 -0.05 -21.48 -8.65
C VAL A 182 0.66 -22.67 -8.01
N GLY A 183 1.64 -22.36 -7.19
CA GLY A 183 2.42 -23.29 -6.41
C GLY A 183 3.20 -22.56 -5.34
N VAL A 184 4.06 -23.30 -4.65
CA VAL A 184 5.04 -22.73 -3.73
C VAL A 184 6.14 -22.08 -4.53
N ASP A 185 6.47 -20.84 -4.16
CA ASP A 185 7.47 -20.03 -4.83
C ASP A 185 8.15 -19.10 -3.84
N TYR A 186 9.43 -19.34 -3.59
CA TYR A 186 10.25 -18.52 -2.70
C TYR A 186 10.76 -17.23 -3.35
N ASN A 187 10.26 -16.88 -4.54
CA ASN A 187 10.46 -15.56 -5.11
C ASN A 187 9.53 -14.54 -4.43
N TRP A 188 10.07 -13.81 -3.46
CA TRP A 188 9.36 -12.75 -2.74
C TRP A 188 9.21 -11.44 -3.52
N ASN A 189 9.79 -11.34 -4.73
CA ASN A 189 9.84 -10.11 -5.53
C ASN A 189 8.74 -10.06 -6.60
N ASP A 190 8.74 -9.01 -7.43
CA ASP A 190 7.88 -8.87 -8.61
C ASP A 190 7.91 -10.13 -9.49
N GLY A 191 6.73 -10.59 -9.93
CA GLY A 191 6.55 -11.82 -10.69
C GLY A 191 6.46 -13.11 -9.88
N GLY A 192 6.78 -13.08 -8.58
CA GLY A 192 6.65 -14.22 -7.66
C GLY A 192 5.22 -14.53 -7.20
N HIS A 193 5.04 -15.65 -6.49
CA HIS A 193 3.71 -16.14 -6.07
C HIS A 193 3.68 -16.99 -4.76
N PRO A 194 4.30 -16.52 -3.65
CA PRO A 194 4.45 -17.28 -2.40
C PRO A 194 3.14 -17.62 -1.67
N ASN A 195 2.09 -16.82 -1.88
CA ASN A 195 0.78 -17.05 -1.26
C ASN A 195 -0.29 -17.31 -2.31
N SER A 196 0.07 -18.11 -3.33
CA SER A 196 -0.86 -18.49 -4.38
C SER A 196 -1.93 -19.46 -3.87
N VAL A 197 -3.12 -19.42 -4.47
CA VAL A 197 -4.19 -20.39 -4.20
C VAL A 197 -4.80 -20.87 -5.50
N PRO A 198 -5.19 -22.15 -5.63
CA PRO A 198 -5.70 -22.72 -6.87
C PRO A 198 -7.19 -22.38 -7.08
N PHE A 199 -7.50 -21.09 -6.99
CA PHE A 199 -8.83 -20.53 -7.19
C PHE A 199 -8.74 -19.33 -8.13
N TYR A 200 -9.54 -19.32 -9.20
CA TYR A 200 -9.66 -18.17 -10.10
C TYR A 200 -11.12 -17.78 -10.31
N LEU A 201 -11.32 -16.53 -10.70
CA LEU A 201 -12.60 -15.90 -11.02
C LEU A 201 -12.68 -15.59 -12.51
N SER A 202 -13.89 -15.61 -13.04
CA SER A 202 -14.23 -15.10 -14.36
C SER A 202 -15.31 -14.02 -14.27
N SER A 203 -15.17 -12.96 -15.07
CA SER A 203 -16.21 -11.93 -15.22
C SER A 203 -17.53 -12.43 -15.84
N ALA A 204 -17.57 -13.66 -16.38
CA ALA A 204 -18.82 -14.30 -16.79
C ALA A 204 -19.72 -14.67 -15.59
N GLY A 205 -19.21 -14.55 -14.36
CA GLY A 205 -19.95 -14.81 -13.11
C GLY A 205 -19.79 -16.23 -12.61
N TYR A 206 -18.59 -16.79 -12.74
CA TYR A 206 -18.23 -18.05 -12.11
C TYR A 206 -16.82 -18.00 -11.53
N GLY A 207 -16.53 -18.92 -10.61
CA GLY A 207 -15.17 -19.20 -10.12
C GLY A 207 -14.90 -20.70 -10.11
N VAL A 208 -13.62 -21.06 -10.13
CA VAL A 208 -13.17 -22.45 -10.12
C VAL A 208 -12.09 -22.61 -9.08
N TYR A 209 -12.27 -23.56 -8.17
CA TYR A 209 -11.28 -23.99 -7.20
C TYR A 209 -10.81 -25.41 -7.54
N ARG A 210 -9.50 -25.63 -7.74
CA ARG A 210 -8.92 -26.97 -7.87
C ARG A 210 -8.62 -27.52 -6.48
N ASN A 211 -9.30 -28.60 -6.10
CA ASN A 211 -9.19 -29.22 -4.79
C ASN A 211 -7.96 -30.12 -4.73
N THR A 212 -6.78 -29.52 -4.55
CA THR A 212 -5.49 -30.21 -4.66
C THR A 212 -4.40 -29.56 -3.83
N TYR A 213 -3.32 -30.29 -3.58
CA TYR A 213 -2.03 -29.77 -3.12
C TYR A 213 -0.97 -29.78 -4.24
N ALA A 214 -1.33 -30.21 -5.46
CA ALA A 214 -0.41 -30.17 -6.58
C ALA A 214 -0.27 -28.74 -7.14
N PRO A 215 0.90 -28.36 -7.68
CA PRO A 215 1.05 -27.12 -8.45
C PRO A 215 0.09 -27.07 -9.64
N ASN A 216 -0.40 -25.87 -9.95
CA ASN A 216 -1.26 -25.60 -11.09
C ASN A 216 -0.64 -24.54 -12.01
N THR A 217 -1.01 -24.62 -13.29
CA THR A 217 -0.73 -23.58 -14.28
C THR A 217 -2.03 -23.22 -14.97
N TYR A 218 -2.39 -21.94 -14.96
CA TYR A 218 -3.57 -21.40 -15.62
C TYR A 218 -3.15 -20.53 -16.79
N VAL A 219 -3.56 -20.89 -18.01
CA VAL A 219 -3.33 -20.11 -19.23
C VAL A 219 -4.66 -19.53 -19.67
N PHE A 220 -4.84 -18.21 -19.55
CA PHE A 220 -6.09 -17.51 -19.85
C PHE A 220 -6.16 -17.01 -21.31
N ASP A 221 -5.62 -17.80 -22.24
CA ASP A 221 -5.71 -17.61 -23.69
C ASP A 221 -7.08 -18.07 -24.24
N ASP A 222 -7.25 -18.05 -25.56
CA ASP A 222 -8.39 -18.71 -26.22
C ASP A 222 -7.92 -19.99 -26.93
N PRO A 223 -8.23 -21.19 -26.40
CA PRO A 223 -9.04 -21.47 -25.21
C PRO A 223 -8.29 -21.31 -23.88
N VAL A 224 -9.04 -21.19 -22.77
CA VAL A 224 -8.45 -21.22 -21.42
C VAL A 224 -8.05 -22.64 -21.06
N THR A 225 -6.86 -22.82 -20.48
CA THR A 225 -6.42 -24.11 -19.94
C THR A 225 -6.11 -23.99 -18.45
N ALA A 226 -6.63 -24.94 -17.66
CA ALA A 226 -6.34 -25.04 -16.23
C ALA A 226 -5.76 -26.42 -15.92
N THR A 227 -4.45 -26.46 -15.69
CA THR A 227 -3.66 -27.68 -15.53
C THR A 227 -3.23 -27.86 -14.07
N ALA A 228 -3.31 -29.08 -13.54
CA ALA A 228 -2.74 -29.47 -12.26
C ALA A 228 -1.76 -30.63 -12.45
N ARG A 229 -0.63 -30.63 -11.72
CA ARG A 229 0.40 -31.68 -11.78
C ARG A 229 0.03 -32.92 -10.96
N GLU A 230 -1.09 -33.54 -11.31
CA GLU A 230 -1.57 -34.78 -10.70
C GLU A 230 -2.42 -35.60 -11.68
N GLN A 231 -2.55 -36.91 -11.44
CA GLN A 231 -3.30 -37.84 -12.30
C GLN A 231 -4.79 -37.97 -11.91
N ARG A 232 -5.38 -36.92 -11.35
CA ARG A 232 -6.82 -36.83 -11.03
C ARG A 232 -7.31 -35.43 -11.32
N PHE A 233 -8.57 -35.29 -11.72
CA PHE A 233 -9.20 -34.00 -11.82
C PHE A 233 -10.22 -33.86 -10.70
N ASP A 234 -10.18 -32.75 -9.97
CA ASP A 234 -11.09 -32.49 -8.84
C ASP A 234 -11.26 -30.99 -8.65
N ALA A 235 -12.39 -30.44 -9.12
CA ALA A 235 -12.65 -29.02 -9.11
C ALA A 235 -14.05 -28.69 -8.61
N TYR A 236 -14.15 -27.63 -7.81
CA TYR A 236 -15.39 -26.99 -7.42
C TYR A 236 -15.67 -25.79 -8.33
N TYR A 237 -16.93 -25.66 -8.73
CA TYR A 237 -17.42 -24.56 -9.54
C TYR A 237 -18.46 -23.79 -8.75
N PHE A 238 -18.35 -22.47 -8.78
CA PHE A 238 -19.24 -21.56 -8.09
C PHE A 238 -19.89 -20.65 -9.12
N ALA A 239 -21.21 -20.57 -9.16
CA ALA A 239 -21.93 -19.61 -10.00
C ALA A 239 -22.47 -18.46 -9.14
N GLY A 240 -22.28 -17.22 -9.58
CA GLY A 240 -22.75 -16.05 -8.85
C GLY A 240 -23.18 -14.91 -9.77
N PRO A 241 -24.02 -13.98 -9.27
CA PRO A 241 -24.32 -12.75 -9.98
C PRO A 241 -23.17 -11.73 -9.90
N SER A 242 -22.24 -11.85 -8.94
CA SER A 242 -21.06 -10.99 -8.81
C SER A 242 -19.80 -11.77 -8.38
N ALA A 243 -18.63 -11.15 -8.54
CA ALA A 243 -17.36 -11.69 -8.02
C ALA A 243 -17.37 -11.84 -6.49
N LYS A 244 -17.97 -10.88 -5.76
CA LYS A 244 -18.13 -10.94 -4.30
C LYS A 244 -18.92 -12.19 -3.87
N ASP A 245 -19.99 -12.54 -4.60
CA ASP A 245 -20.77 -13.76 -4.31
C ASP A 245 -19.97 -15.04 -4.54
N VAL A 246 -19.15 -15.07 -5.59
CA VAL A 246 -18.30 -16.21 -5.92
C VAL A 246 -17.20 -16.40 -4.87
N ILE A 247 -16.52 -15.32 -4.46
CA ILE A 247 -15.55 -15.32 -3.35
C ILE A 247 -16.24 -15.78 -2.06
N GLY A 248 -17.46 -15.33 -1.81
CA GLY A 248 -18.25 -15.71 -0.65
C GLY A 248 -18.66 -17.18 -0.62
N GLN A 249 -18.87 -17.81 -1.77
CA GLN A 249 -19.08 -19.25 -1.89
C GLN A 249 -17.78 -20.03 -1.70
N TYR A 250 -16.69 -19.61 -2.34
CA TYR A 250 -15.36 -20.21 -2.18
C TYR A 250 -14.93 -20.22 -0.71
N THR A 251 -14.99 -19.08 -0.04
CA THR A 251 -14.63 -18.97 1.39
C THR A 251 -15.64 -19.66 2.32
N ARG A 252 -16.88 -19.92 1.88
CA ARG A 252 -17.78 -20.80 2.65
C ARG A 252 -17.34 -22.25 2.59
N LEU A 253 -16.83 -22.68 1.43
CA LEU A 253 -16.30 -24.02 1.22
C LEU A 253 -14.97 -24.22 1.97
N THR A 254 -14.05 -23.25 1.89
CA THR A 254 -12.67 -23.37 2.37
C THR A 254 -12.41 -22.68 3.72
N GLY A 255 -13.39 -21.99 4.28
CA GLY A 255 -13.28 -21.26 5.55
C GLY A 255 -13.27 -19.74 5.36
N LYS A 256 -14.07 -19.05 6.17
CA LYS A 256 -14.14 -17.59 6.15
C LYS A 256 -12.87 -16.98 6.75
N PRO A 257 -12.45 -15.79 6.29
CA PRO A 257 -11.43 -15.02 6.97
C PRO A 257 -11.69 -14.96 8.48
N PHE A 258 -10.65 -15.17 9.29
CA PHE A 258 -10.78 -15.05 10.74
C PHE A 258 -11.03 -13.58 11.13
N MET A 259 -11.67 -13.33 12.28
CA MET A 259 -11.80 -11.97 12.80
C MET A 259 -10.52 -11.60 13.57
N PRO A 260 -9.70 -10.62 13.14
CA PRO A 260 -8.52 -10.21 13.90
C PRO A 260 -8.92 -9.58 15.24
N PRO A 261 -8.05 -9.66 16.25
CA PRO A 261 -8.13 -8.75 17.38
C PRO A 261 -7.83 -7.32 16.92
N VAL A 262 -8.36 -6.31 17.60
CA VAL A 262 -8.17 -4.89 17.22
C VAL A 262 -6.69 -4.50 17.25
N TYR A 263 -5.93 -4.99 18.24
CA TYR A 263 -4.48 -4.78 18.29
C TYR A 263 -3.74 -5.36 17.08
N GLY A 264 -4.29 -6.37 16.41
CA GLY A 264 -3.69 -6.97 15.22
C GLY A 264 -3.87 -6.12 13.96
N LEU A 265 -4.80 -5.15 13.99
CA LEU A 265 -5.00 -4.17 12.93
C LEU A 265 -4.10 -2.95 13.12
N GLU A 266 -3.72 -2.63 14.36
CA GLU A 266 -2.66 -1.65 14.65
C GLU A 266 -1.30 -2.14 14.09
N ILE A 267 -0.36 -1.21 13.83
CA ILE A 267 0.96 -1.58 13.31
C ILE A 267 1.73 -2.48 14.29
N GLY A 268 2.36 -3.52 13.76
CA GLY A 268 3.30 -4.38 14.48
C GLY A 268 4.76 -3.94 14.33
N ASP A 269 5.58 -4.30 15.30
CA ASP A 269 7.05 -4.20 15.26
C ASP A 269 7.68 -5.59 15.38
N ALA A 270 8.81 -5.82 14.73
CA ALA A 270 9.51 -7.10 14.79
C ALA A 270 11.02 -6.90 14.74
N ASP A 271 11.75 -7.56 15.65
CA ASP A 271 13.22 -7.66 15.62
C ASP A 271 13.65 -8.93 16.37
N CYS A 272 14.93 -9.27 16.22
CA CYS A 272 15.63 -10.19 17.08
C CYS A 272 16.37 -9.45 18.22
N TYR A 273 15.91 -9.64 19.45
CA TYR A 273 16.47 -8.99 20.64
C TYR A 273 17.43 -9.87 21.46
N LEU A 274 17.60 -11.15 21.12
CA LEU A 274 18.53 -12.05 21.80
C LEU A 274 19.35 -12.81 20.76
N HIS A 275 20.65 -13.00 20.99
CA HIS A 275 21.54 -13.73 20.05
C HIS A 275 21.50 -13.22 18.58
N ASN A 276 21.12 -11.96 18.36
CA ASN A 276 21.04 -11.38 17.03
C ASN A 276 22.42 -11.41 16.36
N ALA A 277 22.57 -12.15 15.26
CA ALA A 277 23.87 -12.30 14.59
C ALA A 277 24.35 -11.02 13.88
N ASN A 278 23.43 -10.10 13.55
CA ASN A 278 23.71 -8.84 12.87
C ASN A 278 24.01 -7.69 13.84
N ARG A 279 23.71 -7.88 15.13
CA ARG A 279 23.87 -6.88 16.19
C ARG A 279 24.73 -7.46 17.31
N GLY A 280 25.25 -6.61 18.21
CA GLY A 280 25.95 -7.10 19.40
C GLY A 280 25.02 -7.86 20.36
N GLU A 281 25.55 -8.32 21.49
CA GLU A 281 24.74 -8.94 22.54
C GLU A 281 23.61 -8.00 23.01
N ARG A 282 22.39 -8.51 23.02
CA ARG A 282 21.14 -7.85 23.46
C ARG A 282 20.34 -8.83 24.31
N HIS A 283 19.41 -8.32 25.10
CA HIS A 283 18.48 -9.11 25.91
C HIS A 283 17.05 -8.93 25.43
N THR A 284 16.19 -9.93 25.59
CA THR A 284 14.76 -9.83 25.18
C THR A 284 14.05 -8.63 25.82
N LEU A 285 14.44 -8.22 27.03
CA LEU A 285 13.90 -7.02 27.71
C LEU A 285 14.27 -5.70 27.03
N ASP A 286 15.29 -5.66 26.16
CA ASP A 286 15.64 -4.47 25.39
C ASP A 286 14.53 -4.06 24.40
N ALA A 287 13.63 -4.98 24.05
CA ALA A 287 12.41 -4.66 23.30
C ALA A 287 11.57 -3.57 23.98
N LEU A 288 11.60 -3.49 25.32
CA LEU A 288 10.87 -2.45 26.05
C LEU A 288 11.42 -1.04 25.81
N LYS A 289 12.71 -0.90 25.47
CA LYS A 289 13.31 0.39 25.09
C LYS A 289 12.82 0.86 23.73
N VAL A 290 12.59 -0.08 22.80
CA VAL A 290 11.98 0.23 21.50
C VAL A 290 10.51 0.62 21.71
N ALA A 291 9.78 -0.10 22.56
CA ALA A 291 8.41 0.23 22.94
C ALA A 291 8.31 1.63 23.60
N ASP A 292 9.28 2.02 24.44
CA ASP A 292 9.39 3.39 24.97
C ASP A 292 9.53 4.41 23.83
N GLY A 293 10.34 4.12 22.81
CA GLY A 293 10.47 4.96 21.62
C GLY A 293 9.14 5.25 20.91
N TYR A 294 8.24 4.26 20.80
CA TYR A 294 6.89 4.49 20.28
C TYR A 294 6.06 5.41 21.19
N VAL A 295 6.13 5.23 22.51
CA VAL A 295 5.43 6.08 23.49
C VAL A 295 5.95 7.52 23.44
N ASP A 296 7.26 7.70 23.53
CA ASP A 296 7.93 9.00 23.58
C ASP A 296 7.71 9.82 22.31
N ASN A 297 7.54 9.15 21.17
CA ASN A 297 7.26 9.78 19.89
C ASN A 297 5.76 9.87 19.57
N ASP A 298 4.85 9.55 20.50
CA ASP A 298 3.39 9.52 20.28
C ASP A 298 2.98 8.69 19.04
N MET A 299 3.59 7.53 18.88
CA MET A 299 3.35 6.62 17.76
C MET A 299 2.41 5.47 18.16
N PRO A 300 1.38 5.18 17.37
CA PRO A 300 0.64 3.93 17.47
C PRO A 300 1.53 2.69 17.31
N GLY A 301 1.17 1.62 18.00
CA GLY A 301 1.81 0.32 17.92
C GLY A 301 1.05 -0.69 18.76
N GLY A 302 0.57 -1.77 18.13
CA GLY A 302 -0.34 -2.72 18.79
C GLY A 302 0.32 -3.98 19.32
N TRP A 303 1.44 -4.39 18.72
CA TRP A 303 2.16 -5.61 19.10
C TRP A 303 3.62 -5.60 18.66
N MET A 304 4.44 -6.43 19.32
CA MET A 304 5.86 -6.57 19.00
C MET A 304 6.28 -8.05 18.97
N LEU A 305 6.91 -8.51 17.89
CA LEU A 305 7.65 -9.77 17.84
C LEU A 305 9.04 -9.56 18.44
N VAL A 306 9.34 -10.26 19.52
CA VAL A 306 10.57 -10.02 20.30
C VAL A 306 11.69 -11.05 20.06
N ASN A 307 11.50 -11.93 19.08
CA ASN A 307 12.44 -13.01 18.75
C ASN A 307 12.46 -13.35 17.25
N ASP A 308 12.21 -12.39 16.35
CA ASP A 308 12.08 -12.68 14.92
C ASP A 308 13.42 -13.07 14.28
N GLY A 309 13.57 -14.34 13.90
CA GLY A 309 14.73 -14.84 13.16
C GLY A 309 15.38 -16.08 13.78
N TYR A 310 16.06 -16.84 12.91
CA TYR A 310 16.69 -18.09 13.28
C TYR A 310 17.72 -17.94 14.41
N GLY A 311 17.58 -18.80 15.42
CA GLY A 311 18.52 -18.83 16.54
C GLY A 311 18.44 -17.62 17.48
N CYS A 312 17.45 -16.73 17.31
CA CYS A 312 17.26 -15.58 18.19
C CYS A 312 16.97 -16.02 19.64
N GLY A 313 16.04 -16.97 19.80
CA GLY A 313 15.58 -17.42 21.11
C GLY A 313 14.92 -16.30 21.91
N TYR A 314 14.71 -16.54 23.21
CA TYR A 314 14.13 -15.56 24.12
C TYR A 314 14.47 -15.87 25.57
N GLU A 315 14.40 -14.85 26.41
CA GLU A 315 14.41 -14.95 27.87
C GLU A 315 13.36 -14.01 28.49
N ASN A 316 13.02 -14.21 29.77
CA ASN A 316 12.16 -13.31 30.56
C ASN A 316 10.78 -12.99 29.94
N LEU A 317 10.20 -13.91 29.15
CA LEU A 317 8.97 -13.66 28.37
C LEU A 317 7.79 -13.11 29.19
N ALA A 318 7.58 -13.57 30.42
CA ALA A 318 6.49 -13.09 31.26
C ALA A 318 6.66 -11.61 31.64
N GLU A 319 7.90 -11.20 31.92
CA GLU A 319 8.25 -9.81 32.24
C GLU A 319 8.18 -8.94 30.98
N THR A 320 8.77 -9.38 29.87
CA THR A 320 8.67 -8.70 28.58
C THR A 320 7.21 -8.49 28.17
N GLY A 321 6.40 -9.55 28.24
CA GLY A 321 4.99 -9.49 27.89
C GLY A 321 4.20 -8.54 28.80
N GLN A 322 4.52 -8.45 30.10
CA GLN A 322 3.90 -7.47 30.98
C GLN A 322 4.34 -6.04 30.65
N GLY A 323 5.64 -5.81 30.44
CA GLY A 323 6.18 -4.49 30.12
C GLY A 323 5.63 -3.92 28.80
N LEU A 324 5.37 -4.78 27.81
CA LEU A 324 4.69 -4.39 26.57
C LEU A 324 3.23 -3.99 26.83
N ARG A 325 2.48 -4.78 27.62
CA ARG A 325 1.07 -4.48 27.95
C ARG A 325 0.92 -3.16 28.71
N ASP A 326 1.87 -2.83 29.59
CA ASP A 326 1.90 -1.55 30.30
C ASP A 326 2.00 -0.36 29.32
N ARG A 327 2.54 -0.59 28.11
CA ARG A 327 2.65 0.39 27.01
C ARG A 327 1.56 0.28 25.95
N ARG A 328 0.56 -0.60 26.18
CA ARG A 328 -0.55 -0.96 25.27
C ARG A 328 -0.17 -1.86 24.08
N MET A 329 0.96 -2.54 24.15
CA MET A 329 1.41 -3.46 23.10
C MET A 329 1.24 -4.92 23.53
N GLN A 330 0.87 -5.79 22.62
CA GLN A 330 0.85 -7.24 22.85
C GLN A 330 2.18 -7.89 22.44
N MET A 331 2.57 -8.94 23.16
CA MET A 331 3.75 -9.72 22.79
C MET A 331 3.41 -10.70 21.67
N GLY A 332 4.19 -10.66 20.60
CA GLY A 332 4.26 -11.69 19.58
C GLY A 332 5.52 -12.52 19.73
N LEU A 333 5.49 -13.75 19.20
CA LEU A 333 6.71 -14.51 18.95
C LEU A 333 6.75 -15.06 17.55
N TRP A 334 7.93 -15.04 16.96
CA TRP A 334 8.26 -15.86 15.82
C TRP A 334 8.37 -17.32 16.30
N THR A 335 7.68 -18.20 15.59
CA THR A 335 7.36 -19.57 16.02
C THR A 335 8.07 -20.56 15.10
N GLU A 336 9.16 -21.11 15.62
CA GLU A 336 10.08 -22.09 15.02
C GLU A 336 9.68 -23.52 15.44
N ASP A 337 10.02 -24.52 14.62
CA ASP A 337 9.81 -25.99 14.81
C ASP A 337 9.16 -26.46 16.12
N GLY A 338 7.84 -26.72 16.04
CA GLY A 338 7.07 -27.45 17.05
C GLY A 338 6.27 -26.57 18.01
N ILE A 339 4.94 -26.71 17.96
CA ILE A 339 3.97 -26.10 18.88
C ILE A 339 4.12 -26.54 20.35
N GLY A 340 5.14 -27.33 20.71
CA GLY A 340 5.34 -27.89 22.04
C GLY A 340 5.53 -26.85 23.14
N LYS A 341 6.05 -25.66 22.81
CA LYS A 341 6.22 -24.54 23.75
C LYS A 341 5.09 -23.52 23.72
N LEU A 342 4.18 -23.62 22.75
CA LEU A 342 3.16 -22.60 22.49
C LEU A 342 2.25 -22.39 23.70
N ALA A 343 1.87 -23.46 24.40
CA ALA A 343 1.08 -23.35 25.62
C ALA A 343 1.79 -22.55 26.73
N GLU A 344 3.09 -22.74 26.91
CA GLU A 344 3.88 -21.98 27.90
C GLU A 344 4.06 -20.52 27.46
N GLN A 345 4.38 -20.29 26.19
CA GLN A 345 4.55 -18.95 25.62
C GLN A 345 3.25 -18.12 25.69
N VAL A 346 2.09 -18.73 25.41
CA VAL A 346 0.78 -18.08 25.52
C VAL A 346 0.44 -17.75 26.98
N ARG A 347 0.81 -18.64 27.93
CA ARG A 347 0.70 -18.34 29.37
C ARG A 347 1.63 -17.20 29.80
N ALA A 348 2.81 -17.09 29.20
CA ALA A 348 3.73 -15.97 29.41
C ALA A 348 3.24 -14.65 28.76
N GLY A 349 2.23 -14.71 27.89
CA GLY A 349 1.56 -13.54 27.33
C GLY A 349 1.66 -13.38 25.81
N GLN A 350 2.13 -14.40 25.07
CA GLN A 350 2.12 -14.38 23.61
C GLN A 350 0.67 -14.29 23.08
N ARG A 351 0.44 -13.38 22.13
CA ARG A 351 -0.86 -13.14 21.46
C ARG A 351 -0.77 -12.99 19.95
N VAL A 352 0.46 -13.03 19.41
CA VAL A 352 0.75 -13.04 17.97
C VAL A 352 1.76 -14.14 17.67
N ALA A 353 1.58 -14.86 16.57
CA ALA A 353 2.54 -15.86 16.08
C ALA A 353 2.94 -15.56 14.63
N LYS A 354 4.23 -15.34 14.35
CA LYS A 354 4.76 -15.31 12.98
C LYS A 354 5.42 -16.65 12.68
N LEU A 355 5.01 -17.30 11.59
CA LEU A 355 5.47 -18.64 11.26
C LEU A 355 6.81 -18.58 10.54
N ASP A 356 7.71 -19.47 10.94
CA ASP A 356 8.99 -19.67 10.28
C ASP A 356 8.83 -20.24 8.86
N VAL A 357 9.62 -19.73 7.91
CA VAL A 357 9.76 -20.27 6.56
C VAL A 357 10.42 -21.65 6.54
N ALA A 358 11.35 -22.01 7.45
CA ALA A 358 11.87 -23.39 7.48
C ALA A 358 10.82 -24.39 7.94
N TRP A 359 9.87 -23.94 8.76
CA TRP A 359 8.74 -24.77 9.18
C TRP A 359 7.68 -24.89 8.07
N VAL A 360 7.19 -23.76 7.53
CA VAL A 360 6.05 -23.76 6.60
C VAL A 360 6.44 -23.74 5.12
N GLY A 361 7.73 -23.65 4.80
CA GLY A 361 8.24 -23.41 3.44
C GLY A 361 7.94 -24.52 2.45
N GLU A 362 7.83 -25.78 2.89
CA GLU A 362 7.32 -26.86 2.02
C GLU A 362 5.92 -26.54 1.44
N GLY A 363 5.22 -25.58 2.05
CA GLY A 363 4.00 -24.97 1.57
C GLY A 363 2.82 -25.95 1.57
N TYR A 364 1.83 -25.69 0.72
CA TYR A 364 0.70 -26.58 0.51
C TYR A 364 0.01 -27.01 1.83
N LYS A 365 0.09 -28.30 2.18
CA LYS A 365 -0.47 -28.86 3.41
C LYS A 365 0.31 -28.42 4.65
N PHE A 366 1.64 -28.40 4.56
CA PHE A 366 2.52 -28.11 5.69
C PHE A 366 2.30 -26.68 6.20
N ALA A 367 2.29 -25.70 5.28
CA ALA A 367 1.97 -24.32 5.63
C ALA A 367 0.58 -24.14 6.23
N LEU A 368 -0.42 -24.80 5.62
CA LEU A 368 -1.80 -24.71 6.07
C LEU A 368 -1.99 -25.35 7.47
N ASP A 369 -1.32 -26.46 7.75
CA ASP A 369 -1.33 -27.11 9.06
C ASP A 369 -0.61 -26.27 10.11
N GLY A 370 0.58 -25.73 9.81
CA GLY A 370 1.29 -24.84 10.73
C GLY A 370 0.48 -23.58 11.10
N CYS A 371 -0.19 -22.98 10.11
CA CYS A 371 -1.11 -21.85 10.33
C CYS A 371 -2.29 -22.24 11.24
N LYS A 372 -2.93 -23.38 11.00
CA LYS A 372 -4.01 -23.89 11.86
C LYS A 372 -3.53 -24.15 13.28
N ASP A 373 -2.37 -24.76 13.43
CA ASP A 373 -1.84 -25.19 14.73
C ASP A 373 -1.39 -24.00 15.58
N ALA A 374 -0.69 -23.01 15.00
CA ALA A 374 -0.33 -21.79 15.70
C ALA A 374 -1.56 -20.95 16.07
N HIS A 375 -2.53 -20.82 15.16
CA HIS A 375 -3.76 -20.08 15.40
C HIS A 375 -4.54 -20.72 16.55
N ARG A 376 -4.77 -22.03 16.46
CA ARG A 376 -5.48 -22.79 17.50
C ARG A 376 -4.69 -22.83 18.79
N GLY A 377 -3.35 -22.87 18.76
CA GLY A 377 -2.55 -22.91 19.97
C GLY A 377 -2.65 -21.63 20.83
N ILE A 378 -2.83 -20.46 20.22
CA ILE A 378 -3.21 -19.24 20.94
C ILE A 378 -4.60 -19.41 21.57
N GLU A 379 -5.56 -19.89 20.78
CA GLU A 379 -6.95 -20.05 21.19
C GLU A 379 -7.19 -21.15 22.24
N ASP A 380 -6.44 -22.23 22.24
CA ASP A 380 -6.59 -23.34 23.18
C ASP A 380 -5.97 -22.99 24.55
N ASN A 381 -5.07 -22.00 24.59
CA ASN A 381 -4.33 -21.59 25.78
C ASN A 381 -4.67 -20.18 26.27
N SER A 382 -5.63 -19.49 25.64
CA SER A 382 -6.14 -18.18 26.08
C SER A 382 -7.58 -17.93 25.61
N ASP A 383 -8.23 -16.88 26.11
CA ASP A 383 -9.52 -16.41 25.61
C ASP A 383 -9.41 -15.55 24.34
N ALA A 384 -8.20 -15.06 24.03
CA ALA A 384 -7.91 -14.25 22.86
C ALA A 384 -8.17 -14.98 21.54
N ARG A 385 -8.37 -14.19 20.49
CA ARG A 385 -8.45 -14.68 19.10
C ARG A 385 -7.08 -15.14 18.65
N GLY A 386 -7.02 -16.21 17.85
CA GLY A 386 -5.79 -16.57 17.16
C GLY A 386 -5.40 -15.46 16.17
N PHE A 387 -4.15 -15.03 16.21
CA PHE A 387 -3.61 -14.07 15.26
C PHE A 387 -2.24 -14.55 14.79
N THR A 388 -2.17 -14.96 13.53
CA THR A 388 -0.95 -15.54 12.96
C THR A 388 -0.56 -14.89 11.65
N TRP A 389 0.74 -14.91 11.34
CA TRP A 389 1.33 -14.39 10.11
C TRP A 389 2.09 -15.52 9.41
N ALA A 390 1.81 -15.76 8.13
CA ALA A 390 2.38 -16.86 7.36
C ALA A 390 3.08 -16.34 6.09
N PRO A 391 4.32 -16.79 5.81
CA PRO A 391 5.05 -16.41 4.61
C PRO A 391 4.61 -17.18 3.36
N GLU A 392 4.16 -18.42 3.54
CA GLU A 392 3.63 -19.30 2.50
C GLU A 392 2.23 -19.74 2.91
N SER A 393 1.37 -20.00 1.92
CA SER A 393 0.02 -20.44 2.21
C SER A 393 -0.60 -21.27 1.09
N TRP A 394 -1.84 -21.72 1.33
CA TRP A 394 -2.66 -22.41 0.36
C TRP A 394 -4.14 -22.12 0.62
N SER A 395 -5.03 -22.68 -0.20
CA SER A 395 -6.48 -22.53 0.00
C SER A 395 -6.90 -22.91 1.42
N GLY A 396 -7.58 -22.00 2.11
CA GLY A 396 -8.02 -22.17 3.50
C GLY A 396 -7.18 -21.38 4.52
N ALA A 397 -5.99 -20.90 4.16
CA ALA A 397 -5.13 -20.14 5.08
C ALA A 397 -5.75 -18.82 5.57
N GLN A 398 -6.66 -18.22 4.80
CA GLN A 398 -7.37 -17.00 5.19
C GLN A 398 -8.11 -17.14 6.53
N ARG A 399 -8.46 -18.36 6.96
CA ARG A 399 -9.16 -18.62 8.24
C ARG A 399 -8.24 -18.74 9.45
N CYS A 400 -6.92 -18.70 9.26
CA CYS A 400 -5.97 -18.88 10.35
C CYS A 400 -4.84 -17.83 10.38
N GLY A 401 -4.51 -17.15 9.27
CA GLY A 401 -3.40 -16.22 9.27
C GLY A 401 -3.44 -15.13 8.20
N VAL A 402 -2.62 -14.11 8.42
CA VAL A 402 -2.26 -13.05 7.49
C VAL A 402 -1.24 -13.62 6.49
N GLN A 403 -1.42 -13.35 5.20
CA GLN A 403 -0.45 -13.72 4.17
C GLN A 403 0.55 -12.58 3.97
N TRP A 404 1.81 -12.84 4.30
CA TRP A 404 2.91 -11.88 4.20
C TRP A 404 3.76 -12.15 2.95
N SER A 405 4.20 -11.10 2.26
CA SER A 405 4.78 -11.25 0.91
C SER A 405 6.23 -11.73 0.84
N GLY A 406 6.91 -11.98 1.95
CA GLY A 406 8.29 -12.43 1.94
C GLY A 406 9.31 -11.36 2.32
N ASP A 407 10.59 -11.73 2.25
CA ASP A 407 11.74 -10.84 2.49
C ASP A 407 12.09 -10.08 1.21
N GLN A 408 12.03 -8.74 1.23
CA GLN A 408 12.44 -7.90 0.10
C GLN A 408 13.22 -6.65 0.53
N SER A 409 13.85 -5.99 -0.46
CA SER A 409 14.58 -4.73 -0.25
C SER A 409 13.72 -3.50 -0.56
N GLY A 410 13.65 -2.56 0.37
CA GLY A 410 13.00 -1.26 0.19
C GLY A 410 13.56 -0.47 -0.98
N SER A 411 12.66 0.00 -1.85
CA SER A 411 12.95 0.82 -3.03
C SER A 411 11.65 1.42 -3.60
N TRP A 412 11.74 2.28 -4.61
CA TRP A 412 10.55 2.74 -5.33
C TRP A 412 9.82 1.60 -6.08
N GLU A 413 10.60 0.68 -6.64
CA GLU A 413 10.05 -0.52 -7.29
C GLU A 413 9.31 -1.41 -6.29
N TYR A 414 9.85 -1.54 -5.06
CA TYR A 414 9.19 -2.24 -3.95
C TYR A 414 7.76 -1.75 -3.72
N ILE A 415 7.57 -0.43 -3.63
CA ILE A 415 6.23 0.17 -3.51
C ILE A 415 5.39 -0.15 -4.75
N ARG A 416 5.93 0.06 -5.95
CA ARG A 416 5.20 -0.05 -7.22
C ARG A 416 4.52 -1.41 -7.41
N TRP A 417 5.24 -2.52 -7.24
CA TRP A 417 4.70 -3.85 -7.52
C TRP A 417 3.84 -4.40 -6.36
N GLN A 418 4.00 -3.91 -5.13
CA GLN A 418 3.18 -4.35 -4.00
C GLN A 418 1.72 -3.91 -4.10
N ILE A 419 1.45 -2.73 -4.66
CA ILE A 419 0.09 -2.19 -4.81
C ILE A 419 -0.84 -3.18 -5.52
N PRO A 420 -0.53 -3.67 -6.74
CA PRO A 420 -1.39 -4.65 -7.40
C PRO A 420 -1.35 -6.04 -6.74
N THR A 421 -0.35 -6.33 -5.93
CA THR A 421 -0.21 -7.61 -5.20
C THR A 421 -1.28 -7.74 -4.13
N TYR A 422 -1.37 -6.77 -3.23
CA TYR A 422 -2.26 -6.85 -2.06
C TYR A 422 -3.72 -6.60 -2.42
N ALA A 423 -3.99 -5.61 -3.27
CA ALA A 423 -5.34 -5.41 -3.79
C ALA A 423 -5.83 -6.68 -4.52
N GLY A 424 -4.98 -7.25 -5.38
CA GLY A 424 -5.31 -8.46 -6.14
C GLY A 424 -5.62 -9.69 -5.30
N ALA A 425 -4.91 -9.89 -4.20
CA ALA A 425 -5.08 -11.05 -3.33
C ALA A 425 -6.51 -11.16 -2.76
N SER A 426 -7.21 -10.02 -2.57
CA SER A 426 -8.62 -10.00 -2.15
C SER A 426 -9.57 -10.69 -3.14
N MET A 427 -9.23 -10.71 -4.43
CA MET A 427 -9.98 -11.48 -5.46
C MET A 427 -9.85 -12.99 -5.28
N SER A 428 -8.98 -13.44 -4.37
CA SER A 428 -8.77 -14.83 -4.01
C SER A 428 -9.33 -15.20 -2.64
N GLY A 429 -10.08 -14.30 -1.99
CA GLY A 429 -10.59 -14.50 -0.63
C GLY A 429 -9.53 -14.36 0.47
N LEU A 430 -8.36 -13.82 0.13
CA LEU A 430 -7.30 -13.49 1.10
C LEU A 430 -7.54 -12.07 1.62
N ALA A 431 -8.28 -11.95 2.73
CA ALA A 431 -8.72 -10.66 3.24
C ALA A 431 -7.61 -9.84 3.93
N TYR A 432 -6.53 -10.51 4.38
CA TYR A 432 -5.43 -9.89 5.11
C TYR A 432 -4.10 -10.24 4.43
N THR A 433 -3.66 -9.34 3.54
CA THR A 433 -2.39 -9.46 2.84
C THR A 433 -1.59 -8.17 2.95
N THR A 434 -0.27 -8.31 3.16
CA THR A 434 0.63 -7.17 3.34
C THR A 434 2.09 -7.62 3.25
N GLY A 435 3.02 -6.70 3.53
CA GLY A 435 4.46 -6.95 3.65
C GLY A 435 5.09 -5.93 4.59
N ASP A 436 6.41 -5.96 4.71
CA ASP A 436 7.14 -5.09 5.63
C ASP A 436 7.09 -3.62 5.18
N VAL A 437 6.98 -2.68 6.11
CA VAL A 437 7.17 -1.26 5.78
C VAL A 437 8.61 -1.03 5.35
N ASP A 438 8.81 -0.55 4.11
CA ASP A 438 10.10 -0.29 3.46
C ASP A 438 11.02 -1.51 3.30
N GLY A 439 10.46 -2.72 3.33
CA GLY A 439 11.21 -3.97 3.24
C GLY A 439 12.10 -4.25 4.46
N ILE A 440 12.39 -5.54 4.68
CA ILE A 440 13.33 -6.01 5.70
C ILE A 440 14.79 -5.58 5.40
N PHE A 441 15.14 -5.48 4.12
CA PHE A 441 16.45 -5.00 3.66
C PHE A 441 16.36 -3.62 3.00
N GLY A 442 17.51 -2.96 2.80
CA GLY A 442 17.59 -1.72 2.01
C GLY A 442 16.69 -0.60 2.55
N GLY A 443 16.11 0.20 1.65
CA GLY A 443 15.23 1.30 2.01
C GLY A 443 15.91 2.65 2.19
N SER A 444 15.09 3.67 2.44
CA SER A 444 15.50 5.07 2.59
C SER A 444 14.47 5.83 3.42
N PRO A 445 14.82 6.97 4.04
CA PRO A 445 13.85 7.80 4.75
C PRO A 445 12.59 8.13 3.93
N THR A 446 12.78 8.46 2.64
CA THR A 446 11.69 8.83 1.72
C THR A 446 10.83 7.63 1.34
N THR A 447 11.44 6.51 0.93
CA THR A 447 10.66 5.29 0.59
C THR A 447 9.93 4.75 1.80
N TYR A 448 10.51 4.85 3.00
CA TYR A 448 9.82 4.47 4.24
C TYR A 448 8.55 5.27 4.46
N ALA A 449 8.63 6.60 4.40
CA ALA A 449 7.46 7.44 4.58
C ALA A 449 6.40 7.17 3.50
N ARG A 450 6.81 7.05 2.22
CA ARG A 450 5.89 6.76 1.12
C ARG A 450 5.23 5.40 1.23
N ASP A 451 5.96 4.38 1.66
CA ASP A 451 5.44 3.03 1.80
C ASP A 451 4.49 2.91 3.00
N LEU A 452 4.86 3.50 4.14
CA LEU A 452 3.99 3.55 5.32
C LEU A 452 2.66 4.24 5.01
N GLN A 453 2.68 5.36 4.29
CA GLN A 453 1.49 6.16 3.95
C GLN A 453 0.34 5.35 3.39
N TRP A 454 0.59 4.55 2.35
CA TRP A 454 -0.46 3.78 1.70
C TRP A 454 -0.77 2.48 2.43
N LYS A 455 0.23 1.88 3.10
CA LYS A 455 0.04 0.69 3.92
C LYS A 455 -0.90 0.95 5.11
N MET A 456 -1.01 2.20 5.56
CA MET A 456 -2.05 2.62 6.53
C MET A 456 -3.49 2.52 6.01
N PHE A 457 -3.70 2.15 4.74
CA PHE A 457 -5.02 1.82 4.18
C PHE A 457 -5.19 0.33 3.87
N LEU A 458 -4.22 -0.50 4.26
CA LEU A 458 -4.33 -1.95 4.36
C LEU A 458 -4.83 -2.34 5.77
N PRO A 459 -5.44 -3.53 5.94
CA PRO A 459 -6.00 -3.92 7.23
C PRO A 459 -4.95 -4.29 8.28
N VAL A 460 -3.78 -4.77 7.89
CA VAL A 460 -2.71 -5.24 8.78
C VAL A 460 -1.36 -4.83 8.21
N THR A 461 -0.43 -4.41 9.08
CA THR A 461 0.92 -3.96 8.68
C THR A 461 1.94 -4.22 9.79
N MET A 462 3.21 -4.29 9.41
CA MET A 462 4.32 -4.54 10.32
C MET A 462 5.58 -3.81 9.82
N THR A 463 6.39 -3.30 10.74
CA THR A 463 7.78 -2.99 10.47
C THR A 463 8.68 -4.16 10.89
N MET A 464 9.71 -4.44 10.10
CA MET A 464 10.63 -5.56 10.29
C MET A 464 12.06 -5.05 10.37
N ASP A 465 12.66 -5.15 11.56
CA ASP A 465 13.97 -4.60 11.90
C ASP A 465 15.04 -5.71 12.03
N GLY A 466 16.30 -5.30 12.18
CA GLY A 466 17.42 -6.19 12.55
C GLY A 466 18.28 -6.69 11.38
N TRP A 467 17.85 -6.42 10.14
CA TRP A 467 18.50 -6.92 8.92
C TRP A 467 19.04 -5.82 8.01
N ALA A 468 18.46 -4.62 8.06
CA ALA A 468 18.97 -3.46 7.36
C ALA A 468 20.11 -2.78 8.17
N PRO A 469 21.00 -2.01 7.52
CA PRO A 469 22.02 -1.22 8.22
C PRO A 469 21.41 -0.24 9.24
N HIS A 470 20.20 0.26 8.96
CA HIS A 470 19.46 1.20 9.78
C HIS A 470 18.24 0.54 10.42
N ASP A 471 17.92 0.95 11.64
CA ASP A 471 16.75 0.44 12.36
C ASP A 471 15.45 0.88 11.67
N LYS A 472 14.45 -0.01 11.61
CA LYS A 472 13.24 0.16 10.80
C LYS A 472 12.04 0.78 11.51
N GLN A 473 12.15 1.22 12.78
CA GLN A 473 11.02 1.86 13.46
C GLN A 473 10.66 3.23 12.86
N PRO A 474 9.37 3.65 12.87
CA PRO A 474 8.87 4.81 12.12
C PRO A 474 9.41 6.17 12.59
N PHE A 475 10.11 6.22 13.72
CA PHE A 475 10.72 7.42 14.31
C PHE A 475 12.25 7.48 14.14
N ARG A 476 12.88 6.50 13.47
CA ARG A 476 14.36 6.40 13.42
C ARG A 476 15.03 7.38 12.47
N TYR A 477 14.34 7.82 11.42
CA TYR A 477 14.88 8.74 10.42
C TYR A 477 14.82 10.23 10.81
N GLY A 478 14.30 10.57 12.00
CA GLY A 478 14.16 11.95 12.45
C GLY A 478 13.13 12.76 11.65
N GLU A 479 13.15 14.08 11.78
CA GLU A 479 12.24 14.97 11.04
C GLU A 479 12.76 15.25 9.62
N PRO A 480 11.87 15.41 8.62
CA PRO A 480 10.40 15.48 8.72
C PRO A 480 9.68 14.12 8.73
N TYR A 481 10.41 13.02 8.52
CA TYR A 481 9.82 11.68 8.33
C TYR A 481 9.03 11.21 9.56
N THR A 482 9.52 11.50 10.75
CA THR A 482 8.87 11.13 12.02
C THR A 482 7.49 11.77 12.13
N SER A 483 7.35 13.08 11.87
CA SER A 483 6.04 13.73 11.90
C SER A 483 5.10 13.24 10.80
N VAL A 484 5.61 12.97 9.60
CA VAL A 484 4.82 12.37 8.51
C VAL A 484 4.30 10.99 8.93
N ASN A 485 5.19 10.11 9.38
CA ASN A 485 4.84 8.75 9.78
C ASN A 485 3.82 8.74 10.92
N ARG A 486 4.01 9.60 11.94
CA ARG A 486 3.05 9.79 13.04
C ARG A 486 1.67 10.16 12.52
N GLY A 487 1.59 11.10 11.58
CA GLY A 487 0.34 11.56 11.00
C GLY A 487 -0.47 10.44 10.37
N TYR A 488 0.17 9.58 9.56
CA TYR A 488 -0.50 8.45 8.90
C TYR A 488 -0.85 7.32 9.87
N LEU A 489 0.03 7.00 10.83
CA LEU A 489 -0.29 6.03 11.88
C LEU A 489 -1.50 6.49 12.70
N LYS A 490 -1.57 7.76 13.10
CA LYS A 490 -2.72 8.31 13.83
C LYS A 490 -3.99 8.34 12.99
N LEU A 491 -3.88 8.54 11.68
CA LEU A 491 -5.01 8.44 10.75
C LEU A 491 -5.54 7.00 10.69
N HIS A 492 -4.66 6.01 10.52
CA HIS A 492 -5.01 4.60 10.56
C HIS A 492 -5.69 4.22 11.89
N GLU A 493 -5.08 4.61 13.00
CA GLU A 493 -5.59 4.37 14.35
C GLU A 493 -7.00 4.98 14.51
N SER A 494 -7.20 6.18 13.98
CA SER A 494 -8.51 6.83 14.00
C SER A 494 -9.54 6.11 13.12
N LEU A 495 -9.12 5.41 12.07
CA LEU A 495 -9.96 4.65 11.14
C LEU A 495 -10.25 3.21 11.61
N LEU A 496 -9.73 2.77 12.76
CA LEU A 496 -10.00 1.42 13.28
C LEU A 496 -11.50 1.04 13.31
N PRO A 497 -12.49 1.91 13.64
CA PRO A 497 -13.91 1.53 13.56
C PRO A 497 -14.37 1.14 12.15
N TYR A 498 -13.86 1.86 11.15
CA TYR A 498 -14.14 1.62 9.73
C TYR A 498 -13.47 0.32 9.28
N ILE A 499 -12.16 0.19 9.53
CA ILE A 499 -11.36 -0.99 9.20
C ILE A 499 -11.92 -2.25 9.87
N TYR A 500 -12.29 -2.16 11.15
CA TYR A 500 -12.83 -3.27 11.93
C TYR A 500 -14.21 -3.72 11.45
N SER A 501 -15.04 -2.79 10.97
CA SER A 501 -16.33 -3.13 10.36
C SER A 501 -16.15 -3.89 9.05
N TYR A 502 -15.15 -3.54 8.24
CA TYR A 502 -14.79 -4.32 7.05
C TYR A 502 -14.09 -5.64 7.37
N ALA A 503 -13.34 -5.71 8.47
CA ALA A 503 -12.82 -7.00 8.97
C ALA A 503 -13.98 -7.93 9.34
N HIS A 504 -15.03 -7.42 10.00
CA HIS A 504 -16.25 -8.19 10.24
C HIS A 504 -16.96 -8.58 8.94
N GLU A 505 -17.11 -7.67 7.98
CA GLU A 505 -17.67 -7.99 6.67
C GLU A 505 -16.91 -9.14 5.99
N ALA A 506 -15.57 -9.14 6.05
CA ALA A 506 -14.74 -10.20 5.50
C ALA A 506 -15.07 -11.58 6.11
N THR A 507 -15.40 -11.66 7.40
CA THR A 507 -15.83 -12.92 8.04
C THR A 507 -17.17 -13.46 7.49
N LEU A 508 -17.98 -12.60 6.85
CA LEU A 508 -19.26 -12.95 6.26
C LEU A 508 -19.13 -13.21 4.76
N THR A 509 -18.48 -12.30 4.04
CA THR A 509 -18.44 -12.26 2.57
C THR A 509 -17.18 -12.88 1.99
N GLY A 510 -16.09 -12.96 2.75
CA GLY A 510 -14.76 -13.33 2.25
C GLY A 510 -14.01 -12.18 1.55
N VAL A 511 -14.63 -11.01 1.41
CA VAL A 511 -14.04 -9.85 0.72
C VAL A 511 -13.36 -8.96 1.75
N GLY A 512 -12.07 -8.67 1.53
CA GLY A 512 -11.26 -7.83 2.42
C GLY A 512 -11.47 -6.33 2.26
N LEU A 513 -10.70 -5.57 3.04
CA LEU A 513 -10.66 -4.11 3.01
C LEU A 513 -10.02 -3.57 1.72
N ALA A 514 -8.89 -4.13 1.27
CA ALA A 514 -8.21 -3.67 0.06
C ALA A 514 -8.90 -4.26 -1.19
N ARG A 515 -9.48 -3.42 -2.04
CA ARG A 515 -10.35 -3.84 -3.14
C ARG A 515 -9.89 -3.29 -4.49
N PRO A 516 -9.60 -4.16 -5.47
CA PRO A 516 -9.39 -3.76 -6.85
C PRO A 516 -10.55 -2.95 -7.40
N LEU A 517 -10.26 -2.00 -8.28
CA LEU A 517 -11.33 -1.25 -8.95
C LEU A 517 -12.24 -2.18 -9.75
N ALA A 518 -11.71 -3.24 -10.36
CA ALA A 518 -12.48 -4.26 -11.08
C ALA A 518 -13.49 -5.03 -10.20
N LEU A 519 -13.29 -5.05 -8.87
CA LEU A 519 -14.24 -5.68 -7.94
C LEU A 519 -15.47 -4.80 -7.69
N GLU A 520 -15.27 -3.48 -7.58
CA GLU A 520 -16.32 -2.51 -7.26
C GLU A 520 -16.95 -1.88 -8.51
N TYR A 521 -16.22 -1.87 -9.64
CA TYR A 521 -16.63 -1.35 -10.94
C TYR A 521 -16.39 -2.39 -12.04
N PRO A 522 -17.06 -3.56 -11.99
CA PRO A 522 -16.81 -4.67 -12.93
C PRO A 522 -17.14 -4.36 -14.39
N ASP A 523 -18.03 -3.39 -14.62
CA ASP A 523 -18.45 -2.95 -15.97
C ASP A 523 -17.58 -1.80 -16.50
N ASP A 524 -16.61 -1.31 -15.73
CA ASP A 524 -15.73 -0.23 -16.15
C ASP A 524 -14.58 -0.80 -17.01
N PRO A 525 -14.44 -0.35 -18.28
CA PRO A 525 -13.46 -0.92 -19.20
C PRO A 525 -12.00 -0.62 -18.82
N LYS A 526 -11.74 0.36 -17.95
CA LYS A 526 -10.39 0.69 -17.48
C LYS A 526 -10.03 -0.01 -16.17
N ALA A 527 -11.02 -0.34 -15.34
CA ALA A 527 -10.81 -0.87 -14.00
C ALA A 527 -10.03 -2.20 -13.96
N ALA A 528 -10.06 -2.98 -15.05
CA ALA A 528 -9.36 -4.25 -15.19
C ALA A 528 -7.98 -4.16 -15.87
N THR A 529 -7.53 -2.95 -16.24
CA THR A 529 -6.36 -2.70 -17.09
C THR A 529 -5.23 -2.00 -16.34
N ASP A 530 -4.08 -1.81 -17.00
CA ASP A 530 -2.94 -1.11 -16.42
C ASP A 530 -3.24 0.37 -16.07
N ALA A 531 -4.31 0.94 -16.64
CA ALA A 531 -4.78 2.30 -16.31
C ALA A 531 -5.25 2.46 -14.85
N ALA A 532 -5.57 1.36 -14.17
CA ALA A 532 -6.05 1.34 -12.78
C ALA A 532 -5.15 0.51 -11.84
N LYS A 533 -3.96 0.12 -12.31
CA LYS A 533 -3.12 -0.90 -11.65
C LYS A 533 -2.55 -0.46 -10.31
N TYR A 534 -2.28 0.84 -10.16
CA TYR A 534 -1.52 1.40 -9.04
C TYR A 534 -2.40 2.22 -8.09
N GLU A 535 -3.67 1.80 -7.98
CA GLU A 535 -4.67 2.32 -7.07
C GLU A 535 -5.65 1.21 -6.69
N PHE A 536 -6.27 1.37 -5.53
CA PHE A 536 -7.28 0.45 -5.01
C PHE A 536 -8.24 1.20 -4.09
N LEU A 537 -9.34 0.55 -3.75
CA LEU A 537 -10.24 1.04 -2.70
C LEU A 537 -9.91 0.41 -1.35
N SER A 538 -9.84 1.24 -0.30
CA SER A 538 -9.87 0.77 1.09
C SER A 538 -11.31 0.85 1.61
N GLY A 539 -11.94 -0.31 1.72
CA GLY A 539 -13.38 -0.48 1.86
C GLY A 539 -14.11 -0.05 0.58
N GLU A 540 -15.19 0.70 0.71
CA GLU A 540 -15.95 1.23 -0.44
C GLU A 540 -15.78 2.73 -0.64
N ASP A 541 -15.16 3.42 0.34
CA ASP A 541 -15.20 4.88 0.44
C ASP A 541 -13.87 5.57 0.10
N PHE A 542 -12.72 4.94 0.30
CA PHE A 542 -11.40 5.58 0.08
C PHE A 542 -10.70 5.00 -1.15
N LEU A 543 -10.43 5.82 -2.17
CA LEU A 543 -9.49 5.49 -3.25
C LEU A 543 -8.08 5.94 -2.88
N VAL A 544 -7.18 4.97 -2.83
CA VAL A 544 -5.78 5.12 -2.43
C VAL A 544 -4.92 4.98 -3.68
N ALA A 545 -4.14 6.01 -4.01
CA ALA A 545 -3.27 6.01 -5.19
C ALA A 545 -1.81 6.32 -4.77
N PRO A 546 -1.03 5.29 -4.41
CA PRO A 546 0.29 5.48 -3.82
C PRO A 546 1.28 6.18 -4.75
N VAL A 547 2.23 6.90 -4.15
CA VAL A 547 3.40 7.46 -4.83
C VAL A 547 4.48 6.38 -4.85
N TYR A 548 4.79 5.87 -6.04
CA TYR A 548 5.73 4.76 -6.24
C TYR A 548 6.97 5.14 -7.05
N GLN A 549 7.23 6.45 -7.21
CA GLN A 549 8.41 7.02 -7.87
C GLN A 549 8.93 8.20 -7.07
N ASP A 550 10.21 8.52 -7.23
CA ASP A 550 10.83 9.70 -6.62
C ASP A 550 10.35 10.99 -7.28
N ALA A 551 9.12 11.37 -6.93
CA ALA A 551 8.44 12.52 -7.51
C ALA A 551 7.53 13.18 -6.48
N VAL A 552 7.49 14.50 -6.54
CA VAL A 552 6.53 15.35 -5.79
C VAL A 552 5.18 15.47 -6.51
N ARG A 553 5.02 14.73 -7.62
CA ARG A 553 3.79 14.66 -8.40
C ARG A 553 3.44 13.23 -8.75
N ARG A 554 2.14 12.96 -8.84
CA ARG A 554 1.58 11.67 -9.29
C ARG A 554 0.69 11.89 -10.51
N ASP A 555 1.05 11.24 -11.61
CA ASP A 555 0.30 11.22 -12.86
C ASP A 555 -0.46 9.90 -13.01
N GLY A 556 -1.54 9.86 -13.79
CA GLY A 556 -2.22 8.60 -14.11
C GLY A 556 -3.03 8.00 -12.96
N ILE A 557 -3.73 8.82 -12.16
CA ILE A 557 -4.65 8.32 -11.13
C ILE A 557 -6.03 8.15 -11.76
N TYR A 558 -6.55 6.94 -11.90
CA TYR A 558 -7.89 6.71 -12.42
C TYR A 558 -8.96 6.77 -11.32
N LEU A 559 -9.87 7.74 -11.45
CA LEU A 559 -11.06 7.84 -10.62
C LEU A 559 -12.24 7.26 -11.42
N PRO A 560 -12.87 6.15 -11.00
CA PRO A 560 -13.98 5.53 -11.71
C PRO A 560 -15.27 6.35 -11.52
N LYS A 561 -16.38 5.91 -12.13
CA LYS A 561 -17.68 6.62 -12.06
C LYS A 561 -18.10 6.96 -10.62
N GLY A 562 -18.39 8.24 -10.38
CA GLY A 562 -18.83 8.78 -9.09
C GLY A 562 -18.20 10.15 -8.83
N THR A 563 -18.67 10.85 -7.80
CA THR A 563 -18.03 12.08 -7.33
C THR A 563 -16.97 11.72 -6.28
N TRP A 564 -15.74 12.20 -6.48
CA TRP A 564 -14.58 11.94 -5.64
C TRP A 564 -14.08 13.23 -5.01
N ILE A 565 -13.69 13.18 -3.75
CA ILE A 565 -13.22 14.32 -2.99
C ILE A 565 -11.79 14.07 -2.57
N ASP A 566 -10.86 14.92 -2.99
CA ASP A 566 -9.51 14.91 -2.47
C ASP A 566 -9.53 15.14 -0.94
N TYR A 567 -9.00 14.18 -0.18
CA TYR A 567 -9.11 14.14 1.27
C TYR A 567 -8.45 15.35 1.97
N TRP A 568 -7.43 15.95 1.33
CA TRP A 568 -6.59 16.99 1.92
C TRP A 568 -7.05 18.42 1.60
N SER A 569 -7.64 18.61 0.42
CA SER A 569 -8.05 19.92 -0.11
C SER A 569 -9.56 20.10 -0.17
N GLY A 570 -10.32 19.01 -0.16
CA GLY A 570 -11.77 19.03 -0.41
C GLY A 570 -12.14 19.27 -1.88
N ARG A 571 -11.16 19.28 -2.79
CA ARG A 571 -11.43 19.43 -4.24
C ARG A 571 -12.24 18.25 -4.75
N THR A 572 -13.33 18.55 -5.45
CA THR A 572 -14.21 17.54 -6.05
C THR A 572 -13.82 17.21 -7.49
N TYR A 573 -13.96 15.95 -7.86
CA TYR A 573 -13.73 15.40 -9.20
C TYR A 573 -14.95 14.56 -9.61
N GLU A 574 -15.44 14.74 -10.82
CA GLU A 574 -16.49 13.88 -11.39
C GLU A 574 -15.83 12.80 -12.26
N GLY A 575 -15.95 11.54 -11.84
CA GLY A 575 -15.45 10.38 -12.57
C GLY A 575 -16.47 9.87 -13.62
N PRO A 576 -16.03 9.10 -14.63
CA PRO A 576 -14.67 8.58 -14.79
C PRO A 576 -13.68 9.62 -15.32
N VAL A 577 -12.52 9.75 -14.69
CA VAL A 577 -11.46 10.70 -15.09
C VAL A 577 -10.08 10.16 -14.70
N THR A 578 -9.06 10.50 -15.48
CA THR A 578 -7.66 10.28 -15.08
C THR A 578 -7.08 11.62 -14.61
N VAL A 579 -6.57 11.65 -13.38
CA VAL A 579 -5.95 12.84 -12.78
C VAL A 579 -4.44 12.77 -12.98
N ASP A 580 -3.91 13.77 -13.67
CA ASP A 580 -2.48 13.98 -13.88
C ASP A 580 -1.98 15.20 -13.07
N GLY A 581 -0.67 15.23 -12.81
CA GLY A 581 0.02 16.31 -12.14
C GLY A 581 -0.44 16.53 -10.70
N TYR A 582 -0.97 15.50 -10.03
CA TYR A 582 -1.42 15.60 -8.65
C TYR A 582 -0.24 16.01 -7.76
N SER A 583 -0.39 17.08 -6.99
CA SER A 583 0.64 17.56 -6.06
C SER A 583 0.74 16.64 -4.85
N ALA A 584 1.81 15.85 -4.77
CA ALA A 584 2.08 14.90 -3.71
C ALA A 584 3.42 15.22 -3.05
N PRO A 585 3.54 16.32 -2.27
CA PRO A 585 4.70 16.50 -1.39
C PRO A 585 4.86 15.30 -0.43
N LEU A 586 6.00 15.23 0.26
CA LEU A 586 6.37 14.11 1.12
C LEU A 586 5.27 13.74 2.12
N ASP A 587 4.53 14.70 2.67
CA ASP A 587 3.47 14.47 3.68
C ASP A 587 2.09 14.12 3.10
N THR A 588 1.95 14.07 1.78
CA THR A 588 0.65 13.99 1.09
C THR A 588 0.59 12.79 0.15
N LEU A 589 -0.20 11.80 0.55
CA LEU A 589 -0.63 10.65 -0.25
C LEU A 589 -1.85 11.03 -1.10
N PRO A 590 -1.89 10.78 -2.41
CA PRO A 590 -3.11 10.93 -3.19
C PRO A 590 -4.22 10.01 -2.66
N LEU A 591 -5.21 10.61 -2.00
CA LEU A 591 -6.28 9.94 -1.29
C LEU A 591 -7.59 10.65 -1.58
N PHE A 592 -8.58 9.88 -2.06
CA PHE A 592 -9.87 10.41 -2.46
C PHE A 592 -10.99 9.70 -1.73
N VAL A 593 -11.97 10.45 -1.23
CA VAL A 593 -13.17 9.91 -0.59
C VAL A 593 -14.33 9.97 -1.56
N LYS A 594 -15.11 8.89 -1.64
CA LYS A 594 -16.31 8.83 -2.45
C LYS A 594 -17.42 9.66 -1.83
N ALA A 595 -18.11 10.47 -2.63
CA ALA A 595 -19.30 11.17 -2.18
C ALA A 595 -20.38 10.17 -1.74
N GLY A 596 -21.04 10.46 -0.63
CA GLY A 596 -21.95 9.57 0.08
C GLY A 596 -21.31 8.85 1.28
N ALA A 597 -19.98 8.87 1.43
CA ALA A 597 -19.29 8.18 2.52
C ALA A 597 -19.73 8.66 3.92
N ALA A 598 -19.84 7.71 4.84
CA ALA A 598 -20.09 7.96 6.26
C ALA A 598 -19.12 7.14 7.11
N VAL A 599 -17.99 7.74 7.47
CA VAL A 599 -16.83 7.03 8.02
C VAL A 599 -16.79 7.18 9.55
N PRO A 600 -16.95 6.08 10.32
CA PRO A 600 -16.81 6.13 11.77
C PRO A 600 -15.32 6.19 12.17
N MET A 601 -14.99 7.01 13.17
CA MET A 601 -13.62 7.23 13.62
C MET A 601 -13.48 7.34 15.15
N TRP A 602 -12.30 6.98 15.66
CA TRP A 602 -11.86 7.26 17.03
C TRP A 602 -10.77 8.34 17.01
N PRO A 603 -11.11 9.62 17.18
CA PRO A 603 -10.15 10.69 16.95
C PRO A 603 -9.09 10.78 18.07
N GLY A 604 -7.82 10.88 17.69
CA GLY A 604 -6.73 11.32 18.57
C GLY A 604 -6.21 10.29 19.56
N ILE A 605 -6.41 9.00 19.29
CA ILE A 605 -5.88 7.89 20.10
C ILE A 605 -4.51 7.42 19.59
N ARG A 606 -3.71 6.78 20.45
CA ARG A 606 -2.48 6.07 20.09
C ARG A 606 -2.70 4.56 20.03
N SER A 607 -3.64 4.07 20.83
CA SER A 607 -4.14 2.70 20.77
C SER A 607 -5.65 2.67 21.00
N TYR A 608 -6.33 1.65 20.48
CA TYR A 608 -7.75 1.40 20.78
C TYR A 608 -8.03 1.34 22.29
N ALA A 609 -7.02 0.93 23.08
CA ALA A 609 -7.08 0.82 24.53
C ALA A 609 -7.00 2.18 25.27
N ASP A 610 -6.67 3.28 24.59
CA ASP A 610 -6.68 4.63 25.18
C ASP A 610 -8.11 5.18 25.37
N ARG A 611 -9.10 4.51 24.77
CA ARG A 611 -10.49 4.92 24.85
C ARG A 611 -11.04 4.79 26.26
N THR A 612 -11.83 5.78 26.64
CA THR A 612 -12.62 5.81 27.88
C THR A 612 -14.11 5.95 27.57
N ALA A 613 -14.97 5.96 28.59
CA ALA A 613 -16.40 6.21 28.42
C ALA A 613 -16.72 7.60 27.86
N ASP A 614 -15.79 8.56 28.00
CA ASP A 614 -15.92 9.92 27.49
C ASP A 614 -15.30 10.10 26.10
N SER A 615 -14.64 9.08 25.56
CA SER A 615 -14.10 9.12 24.20
C SER A 615 -15.23 9.20 23.17
N PRO A 616 -15.18 10.15 22.22
CA PRO A 616 -16.23 10.30 21.23
C PRO A 616 -16.15 9.24 20.15
N LEU A 617 -17.30 8.83 19.63
CA LEU A 617 -17.40 8.22 18.30
C LEU A 617 -17.61 9.35 17.29
N ALA A 618 -16.63 9.56 16.41
CA ALA A 618 -16.72 10.55 15.36
C ALA A 618 -17.29 9.95 14.07
N TRP A 619 -17.94 10.77 13.26
CA TRP A 619 -18.38 10.44 11.90
C TRP A 619 -17.89 11.52 10.94
N ASP A 620 -17.06 11.12 9.97
CA ASP A 620 -16.65 11.98 8.85
C ASP A 620 -17.60 11.71 7.67
N ILE A 621 -18.39 12.72 7.30
CA ILE A 621 -19.56 12.59 6.42
C ILE A 621 -19.35 13.42 5.15
N TYR A 622 -19.43 12.76 4.00
CA TYR A 622 -19.35 13.38 2.67
C TYR A 622 -20.75 13.33 2.03
N PRO A 623 -21.65 14.26 2.36
CA PRO A 623 -23.08 14.10 2.08
C PRO A 623 -23.39 14.17 0.58
N GLN A 624 -23.94 13.08 0.02
CA GLN A 624 -24.51 13.05 -1.32
C GLN A 624 -25.56 11.95 -1.41
N GLY A 625 -26.78 12.31 -1.84
CA GLY A 625 -27.88 11.36 -1.99
C GLY A 625 -28.19 10.61 -0.68
N ARG A 626 -28.65 9.36 -0.83
CA ARG A 626 -28.90 8.46 0.31
C ARG A 626 -27.79 7.44 0.46
N SER A 627 -27.19 7.38 1.64
CA SER A 627 -26.13 6.42 1.97
C SER A 627 -26.29 5.86 3.38
N SER A 628 -25.55 4.79 3.69
CA SER A 628 -25.51 4.22 5.03
C SER A 628 -24.23 3.46 5.30
N PHE A 629 -23.80 3.45 6.56
CA PHE A 629 -22.72 2.61 7.07
C PHE A 629 -23.20 1.84 8.30
N THR A 630 -22.73 0.61 8.50
CA THR A 630 -23.02 -0.17 9.71
C THR A 630 -21.73 -0.39 10.48
N LEU A 631 -21.60 0.33 11.60
CA LEU A 631 -20.50 0.15 12.54
C LEU A 631 -20.65 -1.20 13.25
N TYR A 632 -19.58 -1.98 13.31
CA TYR A 632 -19.45 -3.17 14.14
C TYR A 632 -18.57 -2.89 15.36
N GLU A 633 -18.98 -3.37 16.53
CA GLU A 633 -18.22 -3.30 17.78
C GLU A 633 -18.34 -4.61 18.56
N ASP A 634 -17.23 -5.09 19.12
CA ASP A 634 -17.21 -6.14 20.13
C ASP A 634 -16.15 -5.80 21.19
N ASP A 635 -15.70 -6.76 22.01
CA ASP A 635 -14.67 -6.53 23.02
C ASP A 635 -13.25 -6.29 22.45
N GLY A 636 -13.07 -6.45 21.14
CA GLY A 636 -11.84 -6.26 20.39
C GLY A 636 -10.77 -7.33 20.55
N VAL A 637 -10.92 -8.27 21.48
CA VAL A 637 -9.81 -9.13 21.94
C VAL A 637 -10.18 -10.61 21.96
N THR A 638 -11.36 -10.98 22.49
CA THR A 638 -11.67 -12.37 22.78
C THR A 638 -12.49 -13.03 21.68
N ARG A 639 -12.70 -14.34 21.80
CA ARG A 639 -13.52 -15.13 20.88
C ARG A 639 -15.03 -15.02 21.14
N GLU A 640 -15.48 -14.22 22.10
CA GLU A 640 -16.91 -14.08 22.46
C GLU A 640 -17.78 -13.63 21.28
N HIS A 641 -17.22 -12.90 20.30
CA HIS A 641 -17.93 -12.50 19.09
C HIS A 641 -18.54 -13.70 18.33
N ARG A 642 -17.89 -14.87 18.36
CA ARG A 642 -18.39 -16.11 17.73
C ARG A 642 -19.68 -16.61 18.38
N ALA A 643 -19.93 -16.24 19.64
CA ALA A 643 -21.15 -16.53 20.37
C ALA A 643 -22.20 -15.40 20.28
N GLY A 644 -22.04 -14.47 19.33
CA GLY A 644 -22.95 -13.35 19.13
C GLY A 644 -22.77 -12.20 20.12
N LYS A 645 -21.63 -12.13 20.83
CA LYS A 645 -21.30 -11.04 21.75
C LYS A 645 -20.66 -9.88 21.01
N TYR A 646 -21.47 -9.15 20.27
CA TYR A 646 -21.09 -7.94 19.56
C TYR A 646 -22.30 -7.01 19.48
N ALA A 647 -22.09 -5.80 19.00
CA ALA A 647 -23.15 -4.87 18.65
C ALA A 647 -22.92 -4.24 17.28
N THR A 648 -24.01 -3.84 16.62
CA THR A 648 -23.96 -3.05 15.39
C THR A 648 -24.74 -1.75 15.56
N GLN A 649 -24.26 -0.68 14.93
CA GLN A 649 -24.92 0.63 14.92
C GLN A 649 -24.96 1.17 13.50
N ARG A 650 -26.17 1.36 12.97
CA ARG A 650 -26.37 1.84 11.60
C ARG A 650 -26.45 3.36 11.57
N ALA A 651 -25.63 4.00 10.74
CA ALA A 651 -25.76 5.40 10.34
C ALA A 651 -26.42 5.49 8.96
N THR A 652 -27.35 6.42 8.77
CA THR A 652 -27.91 6.74 7.45
C THR A 652 -27.82 8.23 7.20
N VAL A 653 -27.43 8.61 6.00
CA VAL A 653 -27.38 10.00 5.54
C VAL A 653 -28.38 10.18 4.41
N ASP A 654 -29.18 11.24 4.48
CA ASP A 654 -30.06 11.70 3.40
C ASP A 654 -29.68 13.15 3.10
N ALA A 655 -29.21 13.39 1.88
CA ALA A 655 -28.69 14.66 1.39
C ALA A 655 -29.13 14.88 -0.07
N PRO A 656 -29.06 16.13 -0.59
CA PRO A 656 -29.22 16.36 -2.01
C PRO A 656 -28.23 15.51 -2.83
N HIS A 657 -28.61 15.16 -4.06
CA HIS A 657 -27.67 14.51 -4.98
C HIS A 657 -26.58 15.49 -5.46
N SER A 658 -26.91 16.79 -5.49
CA SER A 658 -26.00 17.89 -5.76
C SER A 658 -26.63 19.20 -5.26
N GLY A 659 -25.81 20.22 -5.04
CA GLY A 659 -26.28 21.57 -4.73
C GLY A 659 -26.93 21.73 -3.35
N ALA A 660 -27.73 22.78 -3.22
CA ALA A 660 -28.31 23.22 -1.95
C ALA A 660 -29.39 22.28 -1.40
N GLY A 661 -29.45 22.16 -0.08
CA GLY A 661 -30.52 21.48 0.63
C GLY A 661 -30.13 21.03 2.04
N ASP A 662 -31.09 20.41 2.71
CA ASP A 662 -30.88 19.86 4.06
C ASP A 662 -30.05 18.58 4.01
N VAL A 663 -29.15 18.42 4.99
CA VAL A 663 -28.45 17.16 5.25
C VAL A 663 -28.98 16.55 6.54
N THR A 664 -29.53 15.34 6.47
CA THR A 664 -30.06 14.62 7.62
C THR A 664 -29.23 13.37 7.90
N ILE A 665 -28.61 13.31 9.07
CA ILE A 665 -27.86 12.17 9.57
C ILE A 665 -28.69 11.51 10.66
N ARG A 666 -28.93 10.21 10.55
CA ARG A 666 -29.60 9.41 11.60
C ARG A 666 -28.66 8.34 12.09
N ILE A 667 -28.41 8.33 13.38
CA ILE A 667 -27.64 7.28 14.06
C ILE A 667 -28.66 6.38 14.76
N GLY A 668 -28.72 5.12 14.36
CA GLY A 668 -29.61 4.12 14.97
C GLY A 668 -29.17 3.71 16.37
N ALA A 669 -30.01 2.92 17.05
CA ALA A 669 -29.61 2.24 18.28
C ALA A 669 -28.46 1.26 18.00
N SER A 670 -27.53 1.14 18.94
CA SER A 670 -26.52 0.07 18.98
C SER A 670 -27.19 -1.22 19.44
N GLN A 671 -27.40 -2.16 18.51
CA GLN A 671 -28.12 -3.42 18.70
C GLN A 671 -27.14 -4.56 19.00
N GLY A 672 -27.43 -5.39 19.99
CA GLY A 672 -26.52 -6.45 20.47
C GLY A 672 -25.84 -6.08 21.79
N GLN A 673 -25.06 -6.98 22.37
CA GLN A 673 -24.44 -6.83 23.68
C GLN A 673 -23.07 -7.50 23.71
N PHE A 674 -22.09 -6.85 24.35
CA PHE A 674 -20.75 -7.38 24.59
C PHE A 674 -20.15 -6.72 25.85
N THR A 675 -19.13 -7.36 26.41
CA THR A 675 -18.42 -6.84 27.59
C THR A 675 -17.70 -5.54 27.26
N GLY A 676 -17.98 -4.47 28.02
CA GLY A 676 -17.39 -3.14 27.77
C GLY A 676 -18.19 -2.25 26.80
N LYS A 677 -19.34 -2.71 26.31
CA LYS A 677 -20.25 -1.89 25.49
C LYS A 677 -20.65 -0.60 26.22
N GLN A 678 -20.45 0.53 25.56
CA GLN A 678 -20.82 1.84 26.10
C GLN A 678 -22.34 2.02 26.08
N ALA A 679 -22.95 2.29 27.25
CA ALA A 679 -24.37 2.62 27.38
C ALA A 679 -24.68 4.06 26.94
N THR A 680 -23.69 4.95 27.06
CA THR A 680 -23.73 6.33 26.58
C THR A 680 -22.38 6.71 26.01
N ARG A 681 -22.34 7.57 24.99
CA ARG A 681 -21.07 8.15 24.48
C ARG A 681 -21.32 9.53 23.84
N PRO A 682 -20.33 10.44 23.82
CA PRO A 682 -20.42 11.63 23.00
C PRO A 682 -20.19 11.31 21.52
N TYR A 683 -20.76 12.12 20.64
CA TYR A 683 -20.57 12.01 19.19
C TYR A 683 -19.93 13.29 18.63
N ARG A 684 -19.08 13.12 17.63
CA ARG A 684 -18.54 14.21 16.82
C ARG A 684 -18.91 13.99 15.35
N PHE A 685 -19.16 15.07 14.63
CA PHE A 685 -19.43 15.02 13.20
C PHE A 685 -18.57 16.03 12.48
N SER A 686 -17.95 15.61 11.39
CA SER A 686 -17.36 16.47 10.37
C SER A 686 -18.19 16.28 9.12
N VAL A 687 -18.89 17.32 8.66
CA VAL A 687 -19.79 17.23 7.51
C VAL A 687 -19.28 18.14 6.39
N HIS A 688 -18.84 17.54 5.28
CA HIS A 688 -18.21 18.20 4.14
C HIS A 688 -19.27 18.75 3.17
N THR A 689 -19.93 19.85 3.52
CA THR A 689 -21.00 20.44 2.70
C THR A 689 -20.49 21.49 1.71
N GLY A 690 -19.46 22.25 2.07
CA GLY A 690 -18.97 23.41 1.33
C GLY A 690 -19.71 24.72 1.65
N ASP A 691 -20.94 24.67 2.14
CA ASP A 691 -21.74 25.85 2.52
C ASP A 691 -22.25 25.76 3.96
N ALA A 692 -22.24 26.87 4.69
CA ALA A 692 -22.64 26.91 6.09
C ALA A 692 -24.16 26.65 6.26
N PRO A 693 -24.58 25.79 7.20
CA PRO A 693 -26.00 25.62 7.50
C PRO A 693 -26.59 26.85 8.20
N SER A 694 -27.88 27.10 8.00
CA SER A 694 -28.62 28.14 8.73
C SER A 694 -28.75 27.80 10.23
N ARG A 695 -28.92 26.51 10.53
CA ARG A 695 -28.96 25.95 11.89
C ARG A 695 -28.65 24.46 11.87
N VAL A 696 -28.20 23.95 13.02
CA VAL A 696 -28.01 22.52 13.27
C VAL A 696 -28.97 22.09 14.37
N VAL A 697 -29.70 21.00 14.15
CA VAL A 697 -30.75 20.49 15.05
C VAL A 697 -30.43 19.06 15.46
N LEU A 698 -30.36 18.80 16.77
CA LEU A 698 -30.16 17.48 17.37
C LEU A 698 -31.46 17.06 18.09
N ASP A 699 -32.13 16.01 17.62
CA ASP A 699 -33.42 15.54 18.14
C ASP A 699 -34.45 16.67 18.38
N GLY A 700 -34.61 17.54 17.38
CA GLY A 700 -35.52 18.70 17.44
C GLY A 700 -35.00 19.90 18.24
N ARG A 701 -33.85 19.78 18.92
CA ARG A 701 -33.21 20.90 19.66
C ARG A 701 -32.14 21.58 18.82
N VAL A 702 -32.25 22.91 18.65
CA VAL A 702 -31.22 23.71 17.99
C VAL A 702 -29.94 23.72 18.82
N LEU A 703 -28.80 23.39 18.20
CA LEU A 703 -27.48 23.47 18.80
C LEU A 703 -26.88 24.88 18.67
N PRO A 704 -26.12 25.36 19.67
CA PRO A 704 -25.50 26.67 19.61
C PRO A 704 -24.44 26.73 18.51
N ARG A 705 -24.50 27.80 17.70
CA ARG A 705 -23.44 28.15 16.75
C ARG A 705 -22.29 28.79 17.49
N LEU A 706 -21.09 28.29 17.27
CA LEU A 706 -19.85 28.81 17.83
C LEU A 706 -19.16 29.67 16.76
N ASN A 707 -18.34 30.62 17.17
CA ASN A 707 -17.79 31.67 16.29
C ASN A 707 -16.33 31.44 15.87
N SER A 708 -15.69 30.39 16.39
CA SER A 708 -14.29 30.06 16.10
C SER A 708 -14.00 28.60 16.46
N LYS A 709 -12.93 28.06 15.89
CA LYS A 709 -12.38 26.75 16.27
C LYS A 709 -12.05 26.68 17.77
N ALA A 710 -11.43 27.71 18.33
CA ALA A 710 -11.10 27.75 19.76
C ALA A 710 -12.36 27.72 20.66
N ALA A 711 -13.43 28.41 20.27
CA ALA A 711 -14.71 28.33 20.98
C ALA A 711 -15.35 26.94 20.84
N TYR A 712 -15.26 26.33 19.65
CA TYR A 712 -15.70 24.95 19.42
C TYR A 712 -14.95 23.92 20.26
N GLU A 713 -13.63 24.02 20.33
CA GLU A 713 -12.79 23.10 21.10
C GLU A 713 -13.11 23.15 22.60
N LYS A 714 -13.33 24.34 23.16
CA LYS A 714 -13.70 24.55 24.58
C LYS A 714 -15.14 24.16 24.91
N ALA A 715 -16.06 24.17 23.95
CA ALA A 715 -17.46 23.86 24.18
C ALA A 715 -17.69 22.34 24.34
N GLY A 716 -18.61 21.98 25.26
CA GLY A 716 -19.07 20.59 25.44
C GLY A 716 -20.12 20.15 24.41
N GLN A 717 -20.79 21.09 23.75
CA GLN A 717 -21.73 20.83 22.65
C GLN A 717 -21.85 22.08 21.76
N GLY A 718 -22.30 21.91 20.53
CA GLY A 718 -22.49 23.00 19.57
C GLY A 718 -21.89 22.68 18.22
N TRP A 719 -21.89 23.66 17.32
CA TRP A 719 -21.34 23.50 15.98
C TRP A 719 -20.57 24.73 15.51
N TRP A 720 -19.60 24.50 14.64
CA TRP A 720 -18.74 25.50 13.99
C TRP A 720 -18.66 25.16 12.50
N TYR A 721 -18.75 26.17 11.64
CA TYR A 721 -18.48 26.00 10.21
C TYR A 721 -17.12 26.61 9.92
N ASP A 722 -16.19 25.76 9.50
CA ASP A 722 -14.86 26.17 9.08
C ASP A 722 -14.83 26.26 7.56
N ARG A 723 -14.91 27.48 7.02
CA ARG A 723 -14.83 27.69 5.57
C ARG A 723 -13.45 27.37 4.99
N ASP A 724 -12.41 27.38 5.83
CA ASP A 724 -11.02 27.23 5.39
C ASP A 724 -10.52 25.77 5.52
N ASP A 725 -11.21 24.92 6.29
CA ASP A 725 -10.99 23.48 6.30
C ASP A 725 -11.61 22.85 5.04
N ARG A 726 -10.75 22.39 4.11
CA ARG A 726 -11.11 21.54 2.96
C ARG A 726 -12.32 22.03 2.16
N GLY A 727 -12.41 23.35 1.95
CA GLY A 727 -13.46 23.96 1.15
C GLY A 727 -14.82 24.13 1.86
N GLY A 728 -14.91 23.87 3.16
CA GLY A 728 -16.08 24.16 3.99
C GLY A 728 -16.60 22.95 4.75
N VAL A 729 -16.17 22.77 6.01
CA VAL A 729 -16.57 21.67 6.89
C VAL A 729 -17.40 22.17 8.07
N VAL A 730 -18.52 21.51 8.33
CA VAL A 730 -19.33 21.71 9.54
C VAL A 730 -18.88 20.72 10.62
N SER A 731 -18.30 21.24 11.70
CA SER A 731 -17.94 20.47 12.89
C SER A 731 -19.06 20.53 13.92
N VAL A 732 -19.52 19.38 14.43
CA VAL A 732 -20.59 19.28 15.44
C VAL A 732 -20.14 18.43 16.63
N LYS A 733 -20.39 18.91 17.85
CA LYS A 733 -20.24 18.18 19.11
C LYS A 733 -21.61 17.95 19.76
N THR A 734 -21.85 16.72 20.20
CA THR A 734 -23.00 16.38 21.05
C THR A 734 -22.56 16.21 22.50
N PRO A 735 -23.46 16.39 23.48
CA PRO A 735 -23.27 15.78 24.80
C PRO A 735 -23.26 14.25 24.69
N SER A 736 -22.97 13.54 25.79
CA SER A 736 -23.11 12.08 25.83
C SER A 736 -24.56 11.67 25.59
N LEU A 737 -24.79 10.81 24.58
CA LEU A 737 -26.10 10.30 24.20
C LEU A 737 -26.19 8.81 24.50
N ARG A 738 -27.40 8.34 24.81
CA ARG A 738 -27.68 6.91 25.01
C ARG A 738 -27.47 6.15 23.70
N THR A 739 -26.82 5.00 23.78
CA THR A 739 -26.56 4.15 22.61
C THR A 739 -27.69 3.18 22.31
N ASP A 740 -28.63 2.96 23.23
CA ASP A 740 -29.74 2.00 23.09
C ASP A 740 -30.96 2.54 22.34
N ARG A 741 -30.92 3.80 21.90
CA ARG A 741 -31.93 4.43 21.05
C ARG A 741 -31.25 5.27 19.98
N GLY A 742 -31.92 5.45 18.85
CA GLY A 742 -31.42 6.31 17.79
C GLY A 742 -31.64 7.80 18.07
N PHE A 743 -30.92 8.64 17.33
CA PHE A 743 -31.07 10.10 17.31
C PHE A 743 -30.85 10.66 15.90
N GLY A 744 -31.37 11.86 15.64
CA GLY A 744 -31.24 12.59 14.39
C GLY A 744 -30.44 13.88 14.53
N LEU A 745 -29.58 14.15 13.55
CA LEU A 745 -28.85 15.39 13.36
C LEU A 745 -29.22 15.99 12.00
N GLU A 746 -29.76 17.19 11.99
CA GLU A 746 -30.18 17.90 10.77
C GLU A 746 -29.39 19.19 10.60
N LEU A 747 -28.74 19.35 9.46
CA LEU A 747 -28.11 20.58 9.02
C LEU A 747 -29.06 21.23 8.01
N LYS A 748 -29.61 22.40 8.35
CA LYS A 748 -30.62 23.09 7.54
C LYS A 748 -30.00 24.06 6.56
N ASP A 749 -30.58 24.15 5.36
CA ASP A 749 -30.23 25.13 4.33
C ASP A 749 -28.73 25.13 3.99
N THR A 750 -28.13 23.95 3.84
CA THR A 750 -26.71 23.76 3.49
C THR A 750 -26.62 23.17 2.08
N SER A 751 -25.76 22.18 1.84
CA SER A 751 -25.60 21.52 0.54
C SER A 751 -25.08 20.10 0.66
N ALA A 752 -25.19 19.36 -0.44
CA ALA A 752 -24.34 18.22 -0.70
C ALA A 752 -22.85 18.65 -0.80
N VAL A 753 -21.95 17.68 -0.75
CA VAL A 753 -20.51 17.91 -0.92
C VAL A 753 -20.21 18.66 -2.23
N GLY A 754 -19.25 19.60 -2.17
CA GLY A 754 -18.92 20.50 -3.29
C GLY A 754 -19.71 21.81 -3.31
N GLY A 755 -20.67 22.00 -2.40
CA GLY A 755 -21.38 23.26 -2.20
C GLY A 755 -22.73 23.39 -2.92
N ALA A 756 -23.45 24.45 -2.59
CA ALA A 756 -24.78 24.79 -3.06
C ALA A 756 -24.86 25.01 -4.58
N VAL A 757 -23.75 25.44 -5.19
CA VAL A 757 -23.62 25.67 -6.64
C VAL A 757 -22.44 24.85 -7.15
N ALA A 758 -22.76 23.77 -7.88
CA ALA A 758 -21.76 22.85 -8.39
C ALA A 758 -20.72 23.54 -9.28
N GLY A 759 -19.44 23.24 -9.01
CA GLY A 759 -18.32 23.81 -9.74
C GLY A 759 -18.05 25.30 -9.47
N ALA A 760 -18.73 25.93 -8.51
CA ALA A 760 -18.49 27.35 -8.20
C ALA A 760 -17.13 27.61 -7.53
N ALA A 761 -16.56 26.61 -6.86
CA ALA A 761 -15.24 26.73 -6.23
C ALA A 761 -14.12 26.85 -7.28
N ALA A 762 -13.19 27.77 -7.07
CA ALA A 762 -11.97 27.83 -7.86
C ALA A 762 -11.06 26.63 -7.58
N ALA A 763 -10.26 26.22 -8.55
CA ALA A 763 -9.14 25.30 -8.33
C ALA A 763 -7.87 26.10 -8.03
N VAL A 764 -7.03 25.56 -7.13
CA VAL A 764 -5.70 26.10 -6.82
C VAL A 764 -4.66 25.09 -7.29
N ALA A 765 -3.68 25.57 -8.04
CA ALA A 765 -2.55 24.78 -8.51
C ALA A 765 -1.24 25.56 -8.31
N VAL A 766 -0.16 24.87 -7.95
CA VAL A 766 1.19 25.43 -7.90
C VAL A 766 2.06 24.79 -9.00
N PRO A 767 2.70 25.59 -9.88
CA PRO A 767 3.63 25.05 -10.88
C PRO A 767 4.79 24.31 -10.22
N ALA A 768 5.32 23.26 -10.87
CA ALA A 768 6.41 22.44 -10.32
C ALA A 768 7.72 23.24 -10.24
N GLY A 769 8.67 22.71 -9.46
CA GLY A 769 10.02 23.25 -9.37
C GLY A 769 10.09 24.60 -8.65
N GLN A 770 9.15 24.86 -7.72
CA GLN A 770 9.27 26.03 -6.85
C GLN A 770 10.47 25.85 -5.93
N GLU A 771 11.28 26.89 -5.79
CA GLU A 771 12.50 26.87 -4.99
C GLU A 771 12.71 28.22 -4.31
N LEU A 772 13.19 28.20 -3.07
CA LEU A 772 13.43 29.38 -2.24
C LEU A 772 14.79 29.28 -1.55
N GLY A 773 15.54 30.38 -1.48
CA GLY A 773 16.80 30.44 -0.72
C GLY A 773 16.56 30.74 0.76
N ALA A 774 17.24 30.02 1.65
CA ALA A 774 17.17 30.25 3.09
C ALA A 774 17.52 31.71 3.43
N GLY A 775 16.67 32.36 4.24
CA GLY A 775 16.87 33.75 4.68
C GLY A 775 16.72 34.83 3.60
N VAL A 776 16.35 34.47 2.37
CA VAL A 776 16.23 35.40 1.23
C VAL A 776 14.80 35.46 0.74
N ALA A 777 14.31 36.67 0.42
CA ALA A 777 12.99 36.83 -0.18
C ALA A 777 12.96 36.23 -1.60
N GLY A 778 11.97 35.37 -1.84
CA GLY A 778 11.61 34.82 -3.14
C GLY A 778 10.10 34.91 -3.35
N THR A 779 9.63 34.31 -4.44
CA THR A 779 8.21 34.28 -4.81
C THR A 779 7.77 32.87 -5.14
N VAL A 780 6.57 32.50 -4.71
CA VAL A 780 5.89 31.29 -5.14
C VAL A 780 4.75 31.67 -6.08
N ALA A 781 4.71 31.05 -7.26
CA ALA A 781 3.62 31.21 -8.19
C ALA A 781 2.43 30.32 -7.80
N VAL A 782 1.23 30.91 -7.72
CA VAL A 782 -0.02 30.20 -7.46
C VAL A 782 -0.99 30.49 -8.60
N ASP A 783 -1.44 29.43 -9.27
CA ASP A 783 -2.46 29.50 -10.31
C ASP A 783 -3.84 29.27 -9.68
N VAL A 784 -4.73 30.26 -9.83
CA VAL A 784 -6.13 30.17 -9.41
C VAL A 784 -7.00 30.11 -10.65
N THR A 785 -7.69 28.98 -10.84
CA THR A 785 -8.62 28.75 -11.96
C THR A 785 -10.04 28.89 -11.45
N ALA A 786 -10.76 29.91 -11.91
CA ALA A 786 -12.18 30.04 -11.58
C ALA A 786 -12.97 28.87 -12.17
N GLY A 787 -13.92 28.35 -11.39
CA GLY A 787 -14.75 27.22 -11.81
C GLY A 787 -15.82 27.61 -12.83
N THR A 788 -17.04 27.11 -12.66
CA THR A 788 -18.19 27.40 -13.54
C THR A 788 -18.75 28.81 -13.38
N GLN A 789 -18.25 29.56 -12.38
CA GLN A 789 -18.65 30.92 -12.05
C GLN A 789 -17.41 31.79 -11.86
N ASP A 790 -17.58 33.11 -12.00
CA ASP A 790 -16.50 34.06 -11.73
C ASP A 790 -16.05 33.97 -10.27
N ALA A 791 -14.73 33.99 -10.07
CA ALA A 791 -14.16 34.22 -8.75
C ALA A 791 -13.85 35.70 -8.60
N THR A 792 -14.40 36.34 -7.57
CA THR A 792 -14.22 37.77 -7.27
C THR A 792 -13.57 37.96 -5.91
N ALA A 793 -12.95 39.12 -5.70
CA ALA A 793 -12.24 39.45 -4.45
C ALA A 793 -11.26 38.35 -4.03
N VAL A 794 -10.49 37.84 -4.99
CA VAL A 794 -9.60 36.69 -4.80
C VAL A 794 -8.36 37.15 -4.02
N GLN A 795 -8.13 36.52 -2.88
CA GLN A 795 -6.98 36.72 -2.01
C GLN A 795 -6.20 35.42 -1.94
N VAL A 796 -4.92 35.47 -2.31
CA VAL A 796 -4.02 34.32 -2.26
C VAL A 796 -3.01 34.51 -1.13
N SER A 797 -2.84 33.47 -0.32
CA SER A 797 -1.85 33.40 0.76
C SER A 797 -1.17 32.03 0.79
N LEU A 798 -0.07 31.94 1.53
CA LEU A 798 0.60 30.67 1.82
C LEU A 798 0.58 30.41 3.33
N ASN A 799 0.26 29.18 3.72
CA ASN A 799 0.58 28.67 5.05
C ASN A 799 1.97 28.03 4.96
N ALA A 800 2.92 28.60 5.69
CA ALA A 800 4.32 28.19 5.72
C ALA A 800 4.73 27.78 7.15
N PRO A 801 5.86 27.07 7.33
CA PRO A 801 6.39 26.74 8.65
C PRO A 801 6.62 27.97 9.53
N ALA A 802 6.66 27.75 10.85
CA ALA A 802 6.94 28.81 11.81
C ALA A 802 8.29 29.49 11.51
N GLY A 803 8.37 30.81 11.71
CA GLY A 803 9.56 31.61 11.44
C GLY A 803 9.71 32.10 10.00
N TRP A 804 8.96 31.52 9.05
CA TRP A 804 8.91 32.01 7.67
C TRP A 804 8.05 33.27 7.58
N GLN A 805 8.45 34.22 6.73
CA GLN A 805 7.69 35.44 6.48
C GLN A 805 6.95 35.31 5.15
N VAL A 806 5.63 35.45 5.17
CA VAL A 806 4.78 35.47 3.97
C VAL A 806 4.16 36.85 3.85
N SER A 807 4.40 37.54 2.74
CA SER A 807 3.80 38.85 2.48
C SER A 807 2.45 38.68 1.79
N PRO A 808 1.44 39.54 2.09
CA PRO A 808 0.16 39.51 1.38
C PRO A 808 0.35 39.74 -0.12
N ALA A 809 -0.20 38.86 -0.95
CA ALA A 809 -0.27 39.09 -2.38
C ALA A 809 -1.35 40.14 -2.73
N PRO A 810 -1.20 40.93 -3.81
CA PRO A 810 -2.26 41.82 -4.28
C PRO A 810 -3.54 41.05 -4.56
N ALA A 811 -4.68 41.58 -4.10
CA ALA A 811 -5.98 40.99 -4.39
C ALA A 811 -6.27 41.06 -5.90
N VAL A 812 -6.89 40.00 -6.43
CA VAL A 812 -7.40 39.98 -7.81
C VAL A 812 -8.90 40.22 -7.76
N ASP A 813 -9.34 41.34 -8.33
CA ASP A 813 -10.75 41.76 -8.28
C ASP A 813 -11.69 40.73 -8.89
N ARG A 814 -11.31 40.17 -10.05
CA ARG A 814 -12.10 39.19 -10.80
C ARG A 814 -11.23 38.26 -11.63
N ILE A 815 -11.52 36.96 -11.55
CA ILE A 815 -11.07 35.92 -12.46
C ILE A 815 -12.33 35.38 -13.16
N PRO A 816 -12.48 35.59 -14.48
CA PRO A 816 -13.63 35.08 -15.23
C PRO A 816 -13.75 33.55 -15.15
N ALA A 817 -14.98 33.03 -15.14
CA ALA A 817 -15.27 31.59 -15.14
C ALA A 817 -14.45 30.81 -16.19
N GLY A 818 -13.89 29.68 -15.79
CA GLY A 818 -13.06 28.81 -16.64
C GLY A 818 -11.67 29.36 -17.00
N THR A 819 -11.29 30.53 -16.50
CA THR A 819 -9.96 31.13 -16.77
C THR A 819 -9.03 31.03 -15.56
N THR A 820 -7.73 31.05 -15.83
CA THR A 820 -6.68 30.97 -14.80
C THR A 820 -5.98 32.32 -14.65
N ARG A 821 -5.75 32.72 -13.40
CA ARG A 821 -4.86 33.84 -13.06
C ARG A 821 -3.73 33.34 -12.18
N ARG A 822 -2.50 33.65 -12.60
CA ARG A 822 -1.30 33.49 -11.78
C ARG A 822 -1.16 34.65 -10.80
N VAL A 823 -0.88 34.33 -9.55
CA VAL A 823 -0.59 35.26 -8.46
C VAL A 823 0.75 34.87 -7.85
N GLU A 824 1.66 35.83 -7.72
CA GLU A 824 2.94 35.62 -7.06
C GLU A 824 2.84 36.03 -5.59
N VAL A 825 3.19 35.11 -4.69
CA VAL A 825 3.20 35.37 -3.25
C VAL A 825 4.65 35.45 -2.80
N ALA A 826 5.04 36.60 -2.25
CA ALA A 826 6.38 36.78 -1.72
C ALA A 826 6.54 36.05 -0.38
N VAL A 827 7.62 35.28 -0.26
CA VAL A 827 7.94 34.45 0.90
C VAL A 827 9.44 34.50 1.17
N THR A 828 9.80 34.58 2.46
CA THR A 828 11.17 34.52 2.94
C THR A 828 11.27 33.36 3.93
N PRO A 829 11.94 32.26 3.56
CA PRO A 829 12.27 31.21 4.51
C PRO A 829 13.09 31.75 5.68
N ALA A 830 12.99 31.09 6.84
CA ALA A 830 13.89 31.36 7.95
C ALA A 830 15.36 31.15 7.52
N LYS A 831 16.30 31.86 8.16
CA LYS A 831 17.74 31.75 7.82
C LYS A 831 18.30 30.35 8.08
N ASP A 832 17.77 29.70 9.09
CA ASP A 832 18.08 28.34 9.56
C ASP A 832 17.06 27.31 9.08
N ALA A 833 16.27 27.64 8.04
CA ALA A 833 15.35 26.68 7.44
C ALA A 833 16.11 25.44 6.97
N ALA A 834 15.55 24.26 7.27
CA ALA A 834 16.09 22.99 6.79
C ALA A 834 16.14 22.99 5.25
N LEU A 835 17.26 22.51 4.70
CA LEU A 835 17.47 22.41 3.26
C LEU A 835 16.72 21.20 2.68
N GLY A 836 16.36 21.28 1.41
CA GLY A 836 15.64 20.22 0.69
C GLY A 836 14.14 20.47 0.62
N GLU A 837 13.35 19.41 0.49
CA GLU A 837 11.90 19.53 0.31
C GLU A 837 11.20 20.03 1.58
N THR A 838 10.34 21.04 1.42
CA THR A 838 9.41 21.51 2.46
C THR A 838 8.00 21.62 1.91
N THR A 839 6.99 21.25 2.70
CA THR A 839 5.58 21.36 2.30
C THR A 839 5.00 22.71 2.70
N LEU A 840 4.38 23.40 1.74
CA LEU A 840 3.57 24.61 1.96
C LEU A 840 2.12 24.34 1.54
N THR A 841 1.18 25.15 2.03
CA THR A 841 -0.21 25.15 1.54
C THR A 841 -0.56 26.49 0.91
N ALA A 842 -0.91 26.48 -0.38
CA ALA A 842 -1.49 27.64 -1.05
C ALA A 842 -2.99 27.70 -0.71
N VAL A 843 -3.47 28.90 -0.37
CA VAL A 843 -4.87 29.16 0.01
C VAL A 843 -5.40 30.32 -0.82
N ALA A 844 -6.51 30.11 -1.53
CA ALA A 844 -7.22 31.13 -2.28
C ALA A 844 -8.62 31.35 -1.68
N ARG A 845 -8.80 32.46 -0.95
CA ARG A 845 -10.11 32.91 -0.48
C ARG A 845 -10.74 33.80 -1.55
N HIS A 846 -12.00 33.56 -1.89
CA HIS A 846 -12.68 34.27 -2.97
C HIS A 846 -14.20 34.27 -2.75
N ARG A 847 -14.91 35.08 -3.53
CA ARG A 847 -16.37 35.06 -3.62
C ARG A 847 -16.79 34.51 -4.97
N SER A 848 -17.70 33.54 -4.98
CA SER A 848 -18.24 32.92 -6.19
C SER A 848 -19.67 32.44 -5.95
N ALA A 849 -20.52 32.61 -6.96
CA ALA A 849 -21.96 32.30 -6.89
C ALA A 849 -22.68 32.93 -5.68
N GLY A 850 -22.26 34.13 -5.26
CA GLY A 850 -22.86 34.84 -4.12
C GLY A 850 -22.40 34.39 -2.72
N GLY A 851 -21.53 33.38 -2.63
CA GLY A 851 -20.96 32.88 -1.37
C GLY A 851 -19.45 33.09 -1.26
N ASP A 852 -18.96 33.13 -0.01
CA ASP A 852 -17.51 33.13 0.27
C ASP A 852 -16.99 31.68 0.21
N ARG A 853 -15.85 31.48 -0.44
CA ARG A 853 -15.24 30.17 -0.69
C ARG A 853 -13.75 30.19 -0.40
N THR A 854 -13.22 29.04 -0.06
CA THR A 854 -11.78 28.81 0.13
C THR A 854 -11.37 27.58 -0.65
N SER A 855 -10.30 27.69 -1.43
CA SER A 855 -9.67 26.57 -2.11
C SER A 855 -8.22 26.48 -1.68
N LEU A 856 -7.70 25.27 -1.53
CA LEU A 856 -6.33 25.07 -1.07
C LEU A 856 -5.63 23.95 -1.82
N GLN A 857 -4.30 23.99 -1.82
CA GLN A 857 -3.47 22.89 -2.32
C GLN A 857 -2.18 22.83 -1.50
N ARG A 858 -1.81 21.62 -1.06
CA ARG A 858 -0.49 21.33 -0.50
C ARG A 858 0.50 21.07 -1.63
N PHE A 859 1.72 21.59 -1.50
CA PHE A 859 2.75 21.43 -2.52
C PHE A 859 4.16 21.46 -1.92
N ALA A 860 5.10 20.85 -2.63
CA ALA A 860 6.51 20.86 -2.29
C ALA A 860 7.21 22.12 -2.81
N VAL A 861 8.07 22.70 -1.98
CA VAL A 861 9.05 23.72 -2.37
C VAL A 861 10.45 23.23 -2.01
N GLY A 862 11.42 23.42 -2.90
CA GLY A 862 12.83 23.16 -2.59
C GLY A 862 13.43 24.33 -1.83
N VAL A 863 13.92 24.09 -0.61
CA VAL A 863 14.66 25.07 0.19
C VAL A 863 16.15 24.90 -0.10
N MET A 864 16.72 25.92 -0.71
CA MET A 864 18.13 25.98 -1.07
C MET A 864 18.94 26.72 -0.01
N PRO A 865 20.27 26.48 0.06
CA PRO A 865 21.17 27.27 0.90
C PRO A 865 21.01 28.76 0.65
N GLN A 866 21.48 29.57 1.60
CA GLN A 866 21.56 31.01 1.36
C GLN A 866 22.48 31.26 0.15
N PRO A 867 21.99 31.94 -0.90
CA PRO A 867 22.82 32.28 -2.04
C PRO A 867 23.93 33.26 -1.62
N PRO A 868 25.10 33.23 -2.29
CA PRO A 868 26.19 34.15 -2.01
C PRO A 868 25.74 35.61 -2.12
N VAL A 869 26.22 36.43 -1.18
CA VAL A 869 25.91 37.87 -1.07
C VAL A 869 27.11 38.76 -1.42
N ALA A 870 28.22 38.14 -1.79
CA ALA A 870 29.47 38.70 -2.25
C ALA A 870 30.22 37.58 -2.99
N ASP A 871 31.34 37.89 -3.62
CA ASP A 871 32.22 36.87 -4.21
C ASP A 871 32.51 35.73 -3.23
N ALA A 872 32.47 34.50 -3.73
CA ALA A 872 32.63 33.30 -2.92
C ALA A 872 33.48 32.26 -3.63
N TRP A 873 34.32 31.55 -2.87
CA TRP A 873 35.04 30.38 -3.37
C TRP A 873 34.08 29.20 -3.50
N ALA A 874 34.19 28.44 -4.59
CA ALA A 874 33.33 27.28 -4.82
C ALA A 874 33.48 26.22 -3.70
N SER A 875 34.66 26.15 -3.08
CA SER A 875 34.97 25.28 -1.94
C SER A 875 34.42 25.75 -0.59
N ASP A 876 33.95 27.00 -0.47
CA ASP A 876 33.30 27.53 0.74
C ASP A 876 31.77 27.43 0.69
N LEU A 877 31.21 27.22 -0.51
CA LEU A 877 29.76 27.09 -0.69
C LEU A 877 29.25 25.71 -0.24
N VAL A 878 27.99 25.68 0.20
CA VAL A 878 27.27 24.44 0.42
C VAL A 878 27.10 23.74 -0.93
N TRP A 879 27.55 22.48 -1.01
CA TRP A 879 27.39 21.66 -2.22
C TRP A 879 26.05 20.93 -2.11
N LEU A 880 25.14 21.19 -3.05
CA LEU A 880 23.86 20.50 -3.17
C LEU A 880 24.07 19.03 -3.56
N THR A 881 24.99 18.81 -4.49
CA THR A 881 25.45 17.51 -4.94
C THR A 881 26.98 17.51 -4.94
N ALA A 882 27.58 16.40 -4.51
CA ALA A 882 29.03 16.21 -4.51
C ALA A 882 29.40 14.81 -5.03
N ALA A 883 28.99 14.51 -6.27
CA ALA A 883 29.28 13.23 -6.90
C ALA A 883 30.73 13.18 -7.35
N ASN A 884 31.40 12.05 -7.15
CA ASN A 884 32.82 11.89 -7.46
C ASN A 884 33.08 10.44 -7.88
N GLY A 885 34.02 10.22 -8.81
CA GLY A 885 34.25 8.91 -9.40
C GLY A 885 34.94 7.93 -8.44
N TYR A 886 35.82 8.44 -7.59
CA TYR A 886 36.56 7.67 -6.59
C TYR A 886 36.93 8.59 -5.42
N GLY A 887 36.64 8.15 -4.19
CA GLY A 887 36.74 8.99 -2.99
C GLY A 887 35.73 10.15 -2.96
N PRO A 888 35.63 10.88 -1.84
CA PRO A 888 34.88 12.13 -1.79
C PRO A 888 35.60 13.24 -2.57
N ALA A 889 34.86 14.20 -3.11
CA ALA A 889 35.47 15.43 -3.62
C ALA A 889 35.99 16.28 -2.46
N GLU A 890 37.12 16.93 -2.66
CA GLU A 890 37.90 17.56 -1.61
C GLU A 890 37.83 19.09 -1.66
N ARG A 891 37.77 19.71 -0.48
CA ARG A 891 37.76 21.17 -0.33
C ARG A 891 39.17 21.66 -0.08
N ASP A 892 39.63 22.56 -0.95
CA ASP A 892 40.94 23.21 -0.89
C ASP A 892 42.14 22.24 -0.90
N ARG A 893 41.91 21.02 -1.41
CA ARG A 893 42.86 19.91 -1.52
C ARG A 893 42.61 19.11 -2.80
N SER A 894 43.63 18.42 -3.29
CA SER A 894 43.52 17.41 -4.36
C SER A 894 42.66 16.23 -3.90
N ASN A 895 42.28 15.32 -4.80
CA ASN A 895 41.50 14.13 -4.46
C ASN A 895 42.38 13.06 -3.79
N GLY A 896 42.17 12.74 -2.51
CA GLY A 896 42.99 11.75 -1.80
C GLY A 896 42.48 10.30 -1.82
N GLU A 897 41.46 10.01 -2.64
CA GLU A 897 40.88 8.69 -2.93
C GLU A 897 40.12 7.99 -1.79
N SER A 898 40.66 7.92 -0.58
CA SER A 898 40.22 6.93 0.42
C SER A 898 39.28 7.48 1.48
N GLY A 899 39.49 8.72 1.91
CA GLY A 899 38.75 9.37 2.98
C GLY A 899 38.48 10.83 2.66
N ALA A 900 37.83 11.54 3.58
CA ALA A 900 37.66 12.98 3.47
C ALA A 900 38.88 13.70 4.07
N ALA A 901 39.33 14.79 3.44
CA ALA A 901 40.46 15.62 3.82
C ALA A 901 41.82 14.89 3.86
N ASP A 902 41.98 13.81 3.10
CA ASP A 902 43.24 13.08 2.95
C ASP A 902 44.09 13.56 1.76
N GLY A 903 43.51 14.38 0.89
CA GLY A 903 44.18 15.02 -0.24
C GLY A 903 45.32 15.98 0.12
N HIS A 904 46.19 16.20 -0.85
CA HIS A 904 47.34 17.09 -0.79
C HIS A 904 46.97 18.53 -1.20
N VAL A 905 47.95 19.43 -1.21
CA VAL A 905 47.74 20.81 -1.68
C VAL A 905 47.53 20.79 -3.19
N LEU A 906 46.44 21.40 -3.65
CA LEU A 906 46.11 21.55 -5.08
C LEU A 906 47.30 22.12 -5.85
N THR A 907 47.84 21.35 -6.80
CA THR A 907 49.02 21.76 -7.56
C THR A 907 48.82 21.47 -9.04
N LEU A 908 48.83 22.54 -9.85
CA LEU A 908 48.70 22.44 -11.30
C LEU A 908 49.92 23.06 -11.98
N GLY A 909 50.68 22.24 -12.71
CA GLY A 909 51.83 22.71 -13.49
C GLY A 909 52.91 23.36 -12.62
N GLY A 910 53.11 22.85 -11.41
CA GLY A 910 54.06 23.34 -10.41
C GLY A 910 53.61 24.57 -9.61
N LYS A 911 52.41 25.10 -9.86
CA LYS A 911 51.81 26.20 -9.08
C LYS A 911 50.85 25.63 -8.05
N THR A 912 51.02 26.01 -6.78
CA THR A 912 50.13 25.63 -5.68
C THR A 912 48.98 26.60 -5.52
N TYR A 913 47.84 26.10 -5.05
CA TYR A 913 46.63 26.87 -4.81
C TYR A 913 46.09 26.64 -3.41
N GLU A 914 45.73 27.72 -2.71
CA GLU A 914 45.14 27.64 -1.37
C GLU A 914 43.64 27.33 -1.39
N LYS A 915 42.95 27.62 -2.50
CA LYS A 915 41.50 27.46 -2.64
C LYS A 915 41.18 26.68 -3.90
N GLY A 916 40.21 25.79 -3.85
CA GLY A 916 39.73 25.04 -5.02
C GLY A 916 39.05 23.73 -4.64
N ILE A 917 38.76 22.91 -5.65
CA ILE A 917 38.10 21.62 -5.46
C ILE A 917 38.91 20.55 -6.17
N GLY A 918 39.38 19.54 -5.44
CA GLY A 918 39.97 18.33 -6.00
C GLY A 918 38.89 17.27 -6.21
N ALA A 919 38.84 16.67 -7.41
CA ALA A 919 37.83 15.69 -7.76
C ALA A 919 38.41 14.55 -8.60
N HIS A 920 37.73 13.41 -8.60
CA HIS A 920 38.02 12.26 -9.46
C HIS A 920 36.95 12.09 -10.53
N ALA A 921 37.33 11.91 -11.79
CA ALA A 921 36.35 11.68 -12.85
C ALA A 921 35.63 10.32 -12.73
N ASP A 922 34.33 10.20 -13.01
CA ASP A 922 33.38 11.27 -13.32
C ASP A 922 32.92 11.97 -12.04
N SER A 923 32.97 13.29 -12.01
CA SER A 923 32.52 14.09 -10.89
C SER A 923 31.46 15.12 -11.29
N GLY A 924 30.73 15.60 -10.28
CA GLY A 924 29.74 16.65 -10.42
C GLY A 924 29.47 17.32 -9.09
N ILE A 925 29.98 18.55 -8.93
CA ILE A 925 29.74 19.40 -7.77
C ILE A 925 28.74 20.46 -8.14
N GLU A 926 27.61 20.51 -7.45
CA GLU A 926 26.53 21.47 -7.71
C GLU A 926 26.39 22.45 -6.56
N VAL A 927 26.28 23.74 -6.88
CA VAL A 927 26.08 24.83 -5.93
C VAL A 927 24.89 25.69 -6.31
N TYR A 928 24.23 26.24 -5.29
CA TYR A 928 23.15 27.20 -5.45
C TYR A 928 23.68 28.65 -5.38
N LEU A 929 23.51 29.40 -6.47
CA LEU A 929 23.89 30.80 -6.58
C LEU A 929 22.69 31.76 -6.50
N GLY A 930 21.46 31.24 -6.64
CA GLY A 930 20.23 32.03 -6.57
C GLY A 930 20.15 33.17 -7.59
N GLY A 931 20.90 33.08 -8.70
CA GLY A 931 20.93 34.08 -9.77
C GLY A 931 21.71 35.35 -9.44
N ARG A 932 22.55 35.34 -8.39
CA ARG A 932 23.28 36.53 -7.90
C ARG A 932 24.68 36.70 -8.49
N CYS A 933 25.19 35.70 -9.18
CA CYS A 933 26.55 35.69 -9.70
C CYS A 933 26.58 35.87 -11.21
N THR A 934 27.59 36.62 -11.70
CA THR A 934 27.73 36.97 -13.11
C THR A 934 28.75 36.11 -13.84
N ALA A 935 29.76 35.59 -13.14
CA ALA A 935 30.82 34.78 -13.74
C ALA A 935 31.43 33.76 -12.75
N LEU A 936 32.01 32.70 -13.29
CA LEU A 936 32.93 31.78 -12.60
C LEU A 936 34.32 31.93 -13.20
N THR A 937 35.33 32.11 -12.35
CA THR A 937 36.74 32.05 -12.73
C THR A 937 37.45 30.91 -12.02
N ALA A 938 38.32 30.17 -12.70
CA ALA A 938 39.14 29.10 -12.13
C ALA A 938 40.38 28.83 -12.99
N ASP A 939 41.29 28.01 -12.49
CA ASP A 939 42.35 27.34 -13.23
C ASP A 939 42.06 25.83 -13.14
N VAL A 940 41.93 25.12 -14.28
CA VAL A 940 41.64 23.67 -14.27
C VAL A 940 42.78 22.85 -14.87
N GLY A 941 42.99 21.65 -14.32
CA GLY A 941 44.09 20.77 -14.70
C GLY A 941 43.98 19.41 -14.01
N ILE A 942 44.85 18.46 -14.40
CA ILE A 942 45.07 17.26 -13.59
C ILE A 942 46.09 17.60 -12.51
N ASP A 943 45.84 17.20 -11.26
CA ASP A 943 46.74 17.48 -10.13
C ASP A 943 48.12 16.84 -10.34
N ASP A 944 49.19 17.55 -9.96
CA ASP A 944 50.57 17.09 -10.16
C ASP A 944 50.91 15.82 -9.34
N GLU A 945 50.13 15.46 -8.30
CA GLU A 945 50.35 14.30 -7.43
C GLU A 945 50.29 12.96 -8.17
N ILE A 946 49.52 12.89 -9.27
CA ILE A 946 49.34 11.66 -10.05
C ILE A 946 50.49 11.42 -11.05
N ASN A 947 51.59 12.19 -10.99
CA ASN A 947 52.80 12.00 -11.80
C ASN A 947 52.56 11.90 -13.33
N GLY A 948 51.60 12.66 -13.86
CA GLY A 948 51.34 12.75 -15.30
C GLY A 948 50.30 11.77 -15.87
N TYR A 949 49.74 10.87 -15.05
CA TYR A 949 48.61 9.99 -15.41
C TYR A 949 47.27 10.76 -15.52
N GLY A 950 46.24 10.09 -16.06
CA GLY A 950 44.88 10.63 -16.23
C GLY A 950 44.60 11.39 -17.54
N GLU A 951 43.34 11.37 -17.97
CA GLU A 951 42.83 12.19 -19.08
C GLU A 951 41.36 12.57 -18.84
N VAL A 952 41.11 13.85 -18.58
CA VAL A 952 39.78 14.35 -18.24
C VAL A 952 39.35 15.51 -19.12
N ALA A 953 38.06 15.83 -19.10
CA ALA A 953 37.52 17.10 -19.56
C ALA A 953 36.69 17.77 -18.46
N PHE A 954 36.80 19.09 -18.38
CA PHE A 954 36.06 19.92 -17.44
C PHE A 954 34.85 20.56 -18.14
N SER A 955 33.72 20.65 -17.46
CA SER A 955 32.60 21.46 -17.94
C SER A 955 31.90 22.22 -16.83
N VAL A 956 31.37 23.38 -17.19
CA VAL A 956 30.52 24.22 -16.34
C VAL A 956 29.12 24.18 -16.91
N GLU A 957 28.15 23.71 -16.13
CA GLU A 957 26.74 23.68 -16.48
C GLU A 957 25.97 24.68 -15.59
N GLY A 958 25.15 25.55 -16.18
CA GLY A 958 24.27 26.48 -15.47
C GLY A 958 22.80 26.15 -15.75
N ASP A 959 22.01 25.94 -14.71
CA ASP A 959 20.59 25.55 -14.79
C ASP A 959 20.33 24.41 -15.80
N GLY A 960 21.20 23.40 -15.79
CA GLY A 960 21.14 22.22 -16.66
C GLY A 960 21.66 22.42 -18.09
N LYS A 961 22.24 23.59 -18.42
CA LYS A 961 22.82 23.86 -19.74
C LYS A 961 24.34 23.97 -19.65
N VAL A 962 25.06 23.25 -20.53
CA VAL A 962 26.51 23.40 -20.65
C VAL A 962 26.83 24.82 -21.14
N LEU A 963 27.55 25.58 -20.31
CA LEU A 963 28.01 26.94 -20.61
C LEU A 963 29.42 26.93 -21.18
N TRP A 964 30.24 25.97 -20.76
CA TRP A 964 31.64 25.85 -21.18
C TRP A 964 32.13 24.41 -21.00
N THR A 965 33.04 23.99 -21.90
CA THR A 965 33.76 22.70 -21.83
C THR A 965 35.22 22.93 -22.21
N SER A 966 36.15 22.34 -21.46
CA SER A 966 37.57 22.37 -21.78
C SER A 966 37.91 21.46 -22.98
N PRO A 967 39.06 21.65 -23.63
CA PRO A 967 39.72 20.55 -24.34
C PRO A 967 40.00 19.37 -23.41
N LYS A 968 40.39 18.22 -23.97
CA LYS A 968 40.95 17.12 -23.17
C LYS A 968 42.22 17.60 -22.46
N VAL A 969 42.32 17.28 -21.17
CA VAL A 969 43.43 17.66 -20.29
C VAL A 969 44.08 16.38 -19.78
N THR A 970 45.39 16.27 -19.98
CA THR A 970 46.25 15.20 -19.43
C THR A 970 47.21 15.78 -18.39
N GLY A 971 47.89 14.94 -17.61
CA GLY A 971 48.91 15.42 -16.67
C GLY A 971 50.14 16.09 -17.31
N ALA A 972 50.25 16.08 -18.65
CA ALA A 972 51.26 16.84 -19.39
C ALA A 972 50.70 18.14 -20.03
N SER A 973 49.40 18.38 -19.91
CA SER A 973 48.75 19.56 -20.47
C SER A 973 49.06 20.80 -19.63
N ALA A 974 49.12 21.97 -20.27
CA ALA A 974 49.16 23.23 -19.54
C ALA A 974 47.83 23.44 -18.80
N THR A 975 47.89 24.12 -17.64
CA THR A 975 46.71 24.57 -16.91
C THR A 975 45.79 25.38 -17.82
N VAL A 976 44.49 25.10 -17.76
CA VAL A 976 43.47 25.75 -18.60
C VAL A 976 42.77 26.82 -17.75
N PRO A 977 42.90 28.12 -18.09
CA PRO A 977 42.14 29.15 -17.40
C PRO A 977 40.65 29.08 -17.77
N VAL A 978 39.80 29.31 -16.78
CA VAL A 978 38.34 29.30 -16.88
C VAL A 978 37.83 30.70 -16.56
N ASP A 979 37.04 31.26 -17.47
CA ASP A 979 36.26 32.49 -17.29
C ASP A 979 34.92 32.30 -18.00
N VAL A 980 33.89 31.96 -17.23
CA VAL A 980 32.59 31.53 -17.75
C VAL A 980 31.50 32.49 -17.28
N PRO A 981 30.85 33.22 -18.19
CA PRO A 981 29.67 34.02 -17.87
C PRO A 981 28.51 33.12 -17.42
N LEU A 982 27.99 33.38 -16.23
CA LEU A 982 26.89 32.59 -15.65
C LEU A 982 25.50 33.17 -15.97
N SER A 983 25.44 34.42 -16.41
CA SER A 983 24.19 35.08 -16.85
C SER A 983 23.03 35.01 -15.83
N GLY A 984 23.35 35.00 -14.52
CA GLY A 984 22.33 34.87 -13.48
C GLY A 984 21.79 33.45 -13.29
N ALA A 985 22.57 32.42 -13.61
CA ALA A 985 22.24 31.04 -13.32
C ALA A 985 21.93 30.83 -11.82
N ARG A 986 20.91 30.01 -11.52
CA ARG A 986 20.53 29.69 -10.15
C ARG A 986 21.33 28.53 -9.58
N HIS A 987 21.53 27.49 -10.39
CA HIS A 987 22.33 26.32 -10.07
C HIS A 987 23.52 26.28 -11.01
N VAL A 988 24.71 26.00 -10.48
CA VAL A 988 25.92 25.76 -11.28
C VAL A 988 26.53 24.43 -10.89
N ARG A 989 26.79 23.58 -11.89
CA ARG A 989 27.45 22.29 -11.73
C ARG A 989 28.82 22.32 -12.40
N LEU A 990 29.84 21.97 -11.62
CA LEU A 990 31.23 21.81 -12.05
C LEU A 990 31.48 20.30 -12.24
N LYS A 991 31.88 19.89 -13.45
CA LYS A 991 32.05 18.47 -13.79
C LYS A 991 33.44 18.18 -14.29
N VAL A 992 33.97 17.03 -13.88
CA VAL A 992 35.14 16.40 -14.46
C VAL A 992 34.67 15.09 -15.07
N THR A 993 34.94 14.85 -16.35
CA THR A 993 34.48 13.65 -17.08
C THR A 993 35.68 12.89 -17.61
N ASP A 994 35.66 11.56 -17.47
CA ASP A 994 36.65 10.67 -18.08
C ASP A 994 36.49 10.69 -19.61
N THR A 995 37.58 10.87 -20.35
CA THR A 995 37.54 10.97 -21.82
C THR A 995 38.24 9.85 -22.56
N ASN A 996 38.81 8.86 -21.87
CA ASN A 996 39.51 7.73 -22.48
C ASN A 996 39.01 6.35 -21.99
N GLY A 997 38.09 6.32 -21.01
CA GLY A 997 37.52 5.09 -20.45
C GLY A 997 38.38 4.44 -19.36
N SER A 998 39.44 5.13 -18.91
CA SER A 998 40.38 4.70 -17.89
C SER A 998 40.44 5.71 -16.77
N LYS A 999 39.73 5.41 -15.68
CA LYS A 999 39.66 6.19 -14.44
C LYS A 999 40.95 6.18 -13.58
N THR A 1000 42.10 5.83 -14.16
CA THR A 1000 43.35 5.74 -13.39
C THR A 1000 44.06 7.09 -13.40
N GLY A 1001 44.11 7.74 -12.24
CA GLY A 1001 44.78 9.03 -12.08
C GLY A 1001 43.97 10.22 -12.61
N ASP A 1002 42.65 10.09 -12.75
CA ASP A 1002 41.77 11.16 -13.22
C ASP A 1002 41.45 12.19 -12.10
N HIS A 1003 42.49 12.65 -11.41
CA HIS A 1003 42.44 13.63 -10.34
C HIS A 1003 42.39 15.03 -10.96
N GLY A 1004 41.19 15.53 -11.22
CA GLY A 1004 40.96 16.84 -11.82
C GLY A 1004 40.69 17.91 -10.77
N ASP A 1005 41.41 19.04 -10.88
CA ASP A 1005 41.25 20.17 -9.97
C ASP A 1005 40.52 21.34 -10.61
N TRP A 1006 39.62 21.93 -9.82
CA TRP A 1006 39.09 23.27 -10.01
C TRP A 1006 39.84 24.25 -9.08
N ALA A 1007 41.07 24.59 -9.44
CA ALA A 1007 41.93 25.45 -8.65
C ALA A 1007 41.50 26.92 -8.73
N ALA A 1008 41.59 27.65 -7.61
CA ALA A 1008 41.12 29.04 -7.47
C ALA A 1008 39.68 29.28 -7.98
N ALA A 1009 38.81 28.27 -7.93
CA ALA A 1009 37.44 28.38 -8.41
C ALA A 1009 36.62 29.38 -7.58
N ARG A 1010 36.24 30.49 -8.20
CA ARG A 1010 35.58 31.64 -7.57
C ARG A 1010 34.38 32.11 -8.37
N PHE A 1011 33.26 32.25 -7.68
CA PHE A 1011 32.07 32.90 -8.19
C PHE A 1011 32.14 34.40 -7.93
N ASN A 1012 31.95 35.19 -8.98
CA ASN A 1012 31.89 36.65 -8.91
C ASN A 1012 30.42 37.07 -8.77
N CYS A 1013 30.06 37.65 -7.63
CA CYS A 1013 28.66 37.87 -7.23
C CYS A 1013 28.42 39.30 -6.73
N ALA A 1014 27.21 39.79 -6.94
CA ALA A 1014 26.78 41.15 -6.61
C ALA A 1014 26.31 41.31 -5.16
#